data_AF-A0A8H4RVH6-F1
#
_entry.id   AF-A0A8H4RVH6-F1
#
_cell.length_a   1.000
_cell.length_b   1.000
_cell.length_c   1.000
_cell.angle_alpha   90.00
_cell.angle_beta   90.00
_cell.angle_gamma   90.00
#
_symmetry.space_group_name_H-M   'P 1'
#
loop_
_entity.id
_entity.type
_entity.pdbx_description
1 polymer ?
#
loop_
_entity_poly.entity_id
_entity_poly.type
_entity_poly.pdbx_seq_one_letter_code
_entity_poly.pdbx_strand_id
1 'polypeptide(L)'
;MLPEFSQQELRKYASQGPIVTFVHSNICHAVILTLKGTFTIELPDFEKSKCETQHEQFQRYLNLRGTEPEDARLVLESILIWLWNAAAEPIVSLIMEKLNIAGLGARPKVLPRVWWVYSGWINTFPIHLAEGYQRALETGEPCTVMYMVISSYTPTIQALGYTRRTMNRMTSEGPPNIPSAALVSMKITPNKAPDLPNAPMEVDQVEKILGSHYKVLTMGYPRGTFQDTATRKAVVYALHTCTIAHFACHGEAAEKDPLESRLCLYDWKARPLKVGLLMRMDFKHCQLVNLSACDMAVNRDQLLREEGLHMSGAFLMAGVPNAIATWWPIIDVYSVRVSRDFYTGLKNSKGVLDIAKAAETRSKGTTVDARSPIGRRELLSARVFEDQRFWFANFSVGNASNLSLLVDTGSSDLLLNVGKYTPSTSSQDLGHEFNLSFSTSNSDGTGSESMTVHTFQDTVTLSGSNFTIPSQALGVVKNPLSPPQFPHDGLIGFSGINNSFLNSESWFSNLCINHAFKECRFGLALGINETGTQYFGGVENDVFEGELSTAPLQEQWVTWGDVVFNGTIFEKGARMLMDSGTAVIFGPIDVVQKLFDAAGMQSQANLVPLNPQVNATILTGYYPCTYAPSFGFGFPSLNNISQEISNISSPVSNTSRVFNVVAEALAQESTNGNCTSIIHGVNDLDLWLGF
;
A
#
# COMPACT_ATOMS: atom_id res chain seq x y z
N MET A 1 11.96 31.14 37.80
CA MET A 1 12.17 32.24 36.84
C MET A 1 12.61 31.58 35.54
N LEU A 2 11.77 31.59 34.50
CA LEU A 2 12.21 31.13 33.18
C LEU A 2 13.35 32.06 32.75
N PRO A 3 14.47 31.56 32.19
CA PRO A 3 15.53 32.44 31.72
C PRO A 3 14.96 33.37 30.64
N GLU A 4 15.14 34.68 30.80
CA GLU A 4 14.89 35.62 29.70
C GLU A 4 15.97 35.39 28.64
N PHE A 5 15.60 34.69 27.56
CA PHE A 5 16.48 34.55 26.41
C PHE A 5 16.29 35.78 25.51
N SER A 6 17.38 36.45 25.17
CA SER A 6 17.36 37.43 24.09
C SER A 6 17.03 36.74 22.75
N GLN A 7 16.44 37.47 21.79
CA GLN A 7 16.21 36.90 20.45
C GLN A 7 17.50 36.37 19.80
N GLN A 8 18.66 37.00 20.07
CA GLN A 8 19.95 36.53 19.56
C GLN A 8 20.37 35.19 20.16
N GLU A 9 20.08 34.95 21.45
CA GLU A 9 20.37 33.67 22.09
C GLU A 9 19.47 32.55 21.59
N LEU A 10 18.18 32.84 21.34
CA LEU A 10 17.28 31.85 20.76
C LEU A 10 17.76 31.40 19.37
N ARG A 11 18.20 32.34 18.52
CA ARG A 11 18.71 32.02 17.17
C ARG A 11 19.90 31.07 17.18
N LYS A 12 20.75 31.07 18.22
CA LYS A 12 21.88 30.12 18.34
C LYS A 12 21.42 28.66 18.37
N TYR A 13 20.19 28.40 18.82
CA TYR A 13 19.60 27.06 18.75
C TYR A 13 19.22 26.66 17.31
N ALA A 14 19.14 27.56 16.34
CA ALA A 14 18.92 27.18 14.94
C ALA A 14 20.23 26.80 14.20
N SER A 15 21.36 26.67 14.92
CA SER A 15 22.68 26.37 14.33
C SER A 15 22.78 25.02 13.62
N GLN A 16 21.92 24.05 13.96
CA GLN A 16 21.86 22.73 13.33
C GLN A 16 20.59 22.53 12.50
N GLY A 17 20.02 23.63 11.99
CA GLY A 17 18.81 23.64 11.17
C GLY A 17 17.69 24.51 11.76
N PRO A 18 16.72 24.95 10.94
CA PRO A 18 15.55 25.69 11.40
C PRO A 18 14.78 24.95 12.49
N ILE A 19 14.23 25.69 13.44
CA ILE A 19 13.33 25.18 14.48
C ILE A 19 11.92 25.68 14.18
N VAL A 20 10.94 24.78 14.15
CA VAL A 20 9.54 25.09 13.91
C VAL A 20 8.74 24.78 15.17
N THR A 21 7.92 25.73 15.62
CA THR A 21 6.95 25.53 16.71
C THR A 21 5.58 26.03 16.27
N PHE A 22 4.52 25.45 16.83
CA PHE A 22 3.13 25.73 16.48
C PHE A 22 2.46 26.44 17.66
N VAL A 23 1.79 27.54 17.36
CA VAL A 23 1.03 28.32 18.34
C VAL A 23 -0.43 28.27 17.93
N HIS A 24 -1.22 27.48 18.65
CA HIS A 24 -2.66 27.39 18.42
C HIS A 24 -3.37 28.52 19.17
N SER A 25 -4.08 29.35 18.40
CA SER A 25 -5.01 30.37 18.91
C SER A 25 -6.32 30.24 18.12
N ASN A 26 -7.03 31.34 17.83
CA ASN A 26 -8.13 31.31 16.86
C ASN A 26 -7.63 30.92 15.45
N ILE A 27 -6.40 31.31 15.09
CA ILE A 27 -5.70 30.85 13.89
C ILE A 27 -4.38 30.24 14.34
N CYS A 28 -4.03 29.07 13.80
CA CYS A 28 -2.75 28.46 14.10
C CYS A 28 -1.63 29.22 13.40
N HIS A 29 -0.51 29.44 14.09
CA HIS A 29 0.69 30.02 13.49
C HIS A 29 1.85 29.05 13.64
N ALA A 30 2.63 28.86 12.58
CA ALA A 30 3.96 28.28 12.69
C ALA A 30 5.01 29.38 12.85
N VAL A 31 5.81 29.28 13.91
CA VAL A 31 6.96 30.15 14.16
C VAL A 31 8.23 29.39 13.79
N ILE A 32 8.97 29.93 12.83
CA ILE A 32 10.17 29.33 12.24
C ILE A 32 11.38 30.15 12.66
N LEU A 33 12.22 29.57 13.51
CA LEU A 33 13.45 30.16 13.99
C LEU A 33 14.63 29.67 13.15
N THR A 34 15.35 30.61 12.55
CA THR A 34 16.57 30.36 11.78
C THR A 34 17.75 31.15 12.36
N LEU A 35 18.96 30.90 11.88
CA LEU A 35 20.11 31.73 12.22
C LEU A 35 19.94 33.19 11.74
N LYS A 36 19.24 33.41 10.63
CA LYS A 36 19.05 34.74 10.01
C LYS A 36 17.96 35.56 10.70
N GLY A 37 16.95 34.89 11.26
CA GLY A 37 15.79 35.56 11.84
C GLY A 37 14.68 34.59 12.27
N THR A 38 13.64 35.18 12.83
CA THR A 38 12.40 34.49 13.19
C THR A 38 11.33 34.88 12.18
N PHE A 39 10.61 33.91 11.66
CA PHE A 39 9.53 34.08 10.70
C PHE A 39 8.26 33.45 11.25
N THR A 40 7.11 33.97 10.82
CA THR A 40 5.81 33.45 11.23
C THR A 40 4.96 33.28 9.98
N ILE A 41 4.19 32.19 9.94
CA ILE A 41 3.21 31.92 8.89
C ILE A 41 1.88 31.51 9.53
N GLU A 42 0.79 32.06 9.02
CA GLU A 42 -0.57 31.68 9.38
C GLU A 42 -0.94 30.36 8.71
N LEU A 43 -1.58 29.46 9.47
CA LEU A 43 -2.03 28.14 9.04
C LEU A 43 -3.54 28.03 9.29
N PRO A 44 -4.38 28.66 8.44
CA PRO A 44 -5.82 28.72 8.65
C PRO A 44 -6.47 27.32 8.66
N ASP A 45 -5.95 26.38 7.84
CA ASP A 45 -6.48 25.02 7.75
C ASP A 45 -5.94 24.05 8.82
N PHE A 46 -5.08 24.56 9.73
CA PHE A 46 -4.51 23.83 10.86
C PHE A 46 -5.00 24.37 12.22
N GLU A 47 -6.21 24.94 12.24
CA GLU A 47 -6.88 25.35 13.48
C GLU A 47 -7.33 24.16 14.34
N LYS A 48 -7.63 24.44 15.62
CA LYS A 48 -7.92 23.42 16.63
C LYS A 48 -9.06 22.47 16.22
N SER A 49 -10.17 23.01 15.72
CA SER A 49 -11.35 22.23 15.28
C SER A 49 -11.00 21.22 14.18
N LYS A 50 -10.20 21.64 13.19
CA LYS A 50 -9.72 20.77 12.11
C LYS A 50 -8.79 19.68 12.64
N CYS A 51 -7.86 20.04 13.54
CA CYS A 51 -7.01 19.07 14.21
C CYS A 51 -7.80 18.05 15.04
N GLU A 52 -8.88 18.46 15.71
CA GLU A 52 -9.77 17.56 16.45
C GLU A 52 -10.44 16.54 15.52
N THR A 53 -11.02 17.01 14.40
CA THR A 53 -11.60 16.11 13.39
C THR A 53 -10.58 15.11 12.85
N GLN A 54 -9.37 15.58 12.52
CA GLN A 54 -8.33 14.71 11.97
C GLN A 54 -7.74 13.76 13.02
N HIS A 55 -7.76 14.16 14.29
CA HIS A 55 -7.41 13.27 15.40
C HIS A 55 -8.41 12.11 15.52
N GLU A 56 -9.72 12.37 15.37
CA GLU A 56 -10.73 11.32 15.34
C GLU A 56 -10.51 10.35 14.17
N GLN A 57 -10.19 10.86 12.97
CA GLN A 57 -9.80 10.01 11.84
C GLN A 57 -8.53 9.21 12.14
N PHE A 58 -7.55 9.81 12.82
CA PHE A 58 -6.33 9.10 13.21
C PHE A 58 -6.61 7.98 14.23
N GLN A 59 -7.55 8.17 15.17
CA GLN A 59 -8.02 7.10 16.05
C GLN A 59 -8.72 5.99 15.26
N ARG A 60 -9.55 6.35 14.27
CA ARG A 60 -10.16 5.39 13.35
C ARG A 60 -9.09 4.57 12.62
N TYR A 61 -8.06 5.21 12.08
CA TYR A 61 -6.90 4.51 11.49
C TYR A 61 -6.27 3.50 12.45
N LEU A 62 -6.01 3.90 13.71
CA LEU A 62 -5.40 3.02 14.71
C LEU A 62 -6.27 1.81 15.04
N ASN A 63 -7.59 1.94 14.97
CA ASN A 63 -8.52 0.84 15.18
C ASN A 63 -8.60 -0.09 13.96
N LEU A 64 -8.66 0.47 12.75
CA LEU A 64 -8.83 -0.27 11.51
C LEU A 64 -7.57 -1.03 11.08
N ARG A 65 -6.37 -0.50 11.36
CA ARG A 65 -5.11 -1.05 10.81
C ARG A 65 -4.82 -2.52 11.13
N GLY A 66 -5.50 -3.11 12.11
CA GLY A 66 -5.37 -4.52 12.47
C GLY A 66 -6.44 -5.43 11.87
N THR A 67 -7.57 -4.88 11.43
CA THR A 67 -8.76 -5.63 10.98
C THR A 67 -9.12 -5.33 9.52
N GLU A 68 -9.03 -4.07 9.10
CA GLU A 68 -9.39 -3.54 7.79
C GLU A 68 -8.22 -2.67 7.28
N PRO A 69 -7.09 -3.31 6.88
CA PRO A 69 -5.84 -2.59 6.57
C PRO A 69 -5.96 -1.63 5.40
N GLU A 70 -6.85 -1.90 4.44
CA GLU A 70 -7.06 -1.04 3.27
C GLU A 70 -7.82 0.24 3.63
N ASP A 71 -8.90 0.14 4.41
CA ASP A 71 -9.62 1.30 4.91
C ASP A 71 -8.73 2.13 5.85
N ALA A 72 -7.90 1.47 6.66
CA ALA A 72 -6.90 2.14 7.48
C ALA A 72 -5.89 2.92 6.60
N ARG A 73 -5.44 2.34 5.48
CA ARG A 73 -4.53 3.00 4.53
C ARG A 73 -5.16 4.26 3.94
N LEU A 74 -6.39 4.17 3.45
CA LEU A 74 -7.12 5.31 2.87
C LEU A 74 -7.33 6.43 3.89
N VAL A 75 -7.68 6.08 5.14
CA VAL A 75 -7.81 7.06 6.23
C VAL A 75 -6.47 7.74 6.53
N LEU A 76 -5.36 6.99 6.58
CA LEU A 76 -4.04 7.56 6.80
C LEU A 76 -3.62 8.49 5.66
N GLU A 77 -3.82 8.08 4.40
CA GLU A 77 -3.50 8.90 3.22
C GLU A 77 -4.27 10.22 3.23
N SER A 78 -5.57 10.19 3.55
CA SER A 78 -6.39 11.38 3.71
C SER A 78 -5.81 12.36 4.74
N ILE A 79 -5.37 11.84 5.89
CA ILE A 79 -4.74 12.64 6.96
C ILE A 79 -3.41 13.23 6.49
N LEU A 80 -2.58 12.47 5.78
CA LEU A 80 -1.27 12.93 5.30
C LEU A 80 -1.37 14.00 4.22
N ILE A 81 -2.37 13.89 3.34
CA ILE A 81 -2.69 14.91 2.31
C ILE A 81 -3.19 16.19 2.98
N TRP A 82 -4.11 16.09 3.94
CA TRP A 82 -4.55 17.25 4.71
C TRP A 82 -3.38 17.91 5.44
N LEU A 83 -2.54 17.12 6.13
CA LEU A 83 -1.40 17.62 6.90
C LEU A 83 -0.38 18.33 6.01
N TRP A 84 -0.23 17.88 4.75
CA TRP A 84 0.59 18.55 3.76
C TRP A 84 0.07 19.94 3.44
N ASN A 85 -1.18 20.03 2.98
CA ASN A 85 -1.80 21.29 2.56
C ASN A 85 -1.93 22.28 3.74
N ALA A 86 -2.37 21.78 4.89
CA ALA A 86 -2.70 22.61 6.04
C ALA A 86 -1.47 23.14 6.79
N ALA A 87 -0.34 22.42 6.74
CA ALA A 87 0.84 22.77 7.55
C ALA A 87 2.17 22.56 6.83
N ALA A 88 2.42 21.38 6.25
CA ALA A 88 3.77 21.02 5.84
C ALA A 88 4.28 21.82 4.63
N GLU A 89 3.48 21.96 3.58
CA GLU A 89 3.83 22.71 2.38
C GLU A 89 4.19 24.17 2.66
N PRO A 90 3.35 24.99 3.32
CA PRO A 90 3.66 26.39 3.57
C PRO A 90 4.93 26.55 4.42
N ILE A 91 5.13 25.68 5.41
CA ILE A 91 6.30 25.72 6.28
C ILE A 91 7.57 25.32 5.52
N VAL A 92 7.56 24.19 4.80
CA VAL A 92 8.73 23.68 4.08
C VAL A 92 9.11 24.63 2.96
N SER A 93 8.14 25.17 2.22
CA SER A 93 8.39 26.17 1.17
C SER A 93 9.11 27.39 1.71
N LEU A 94 8.61 27.95 2.83
CA LEU A 94 9.24 29.09 3.49
C LEU A 94 10.65 28.76 4.00
N ILE A 95 10.86 27.56 4.56
CA ILE A 95 12.20 27.11 4.98
C ILE A 95 13.16 27.06 3.78
N MET A 96 12.75 26.46 2.66
CA MET A 96 13.58 26.37 1.46
C MET A 96 13.95 27.75 0.92
N GLU A 97 12.97 28.67 0.88
CA GLU A 97 13.17 30.07 0.49
C GLU A 97 14.22 30.75 1.39
N LYS A 98 14.06 30.69 2.73
CA LYS A 98 14.99 31.37 3.66
C LYS A 98 16.39 30.76 3.69
N LEU A 99 16.50 29.48 3.33
CA LEU A 99 17.78 28.77 3.18
C LEU A 99 18.41 28.96 1.80
N ASN A 100 17.76 29.67 0.86
CA ASN A 100 18.20 29.80 -0.53
C ASN A 100 18.42 28.45 -1.22
N ILE A 101 17.61 27.46 -0.89
CA ILE A 101 17.58 26.16 -1.58
C ILE A 101 16.59 26.31 -2.72
N ALA A 102 16.95 25.84 -3.92
CA ALA A 102 16.04 25.81 -5.06
C ALA A 102 14.69 25.24 -4.60
N GLY A 103 13.60 25.91 -4.97
CA GLY A 103 12.26 25.64 -4.41
C GLY A 103 11.79 24.21 -4.64
N LEU A 104 10.53 23.95 -4.31
CA LEU A 104 9.95 22.61 -4.30
C LEU A 104 10.18 21.76 -5.58
N GLY A 105 10.48 22.36 -6.73
CA GLY A 105 10.66 21.74 -8.06
C GLY A 105 11.70 20.63 -8.22
N ALA A 106 12.64 20.41 -7.30
CA ALA A 106 13.55 19.26 -7.34
C ALA A 106 14.07 18.86 -5.95
N ARG A 107 14.35 17.56 -5.74
CA ARG A 107 14.94 17.08 -4.47
C ARG A 107 16.32 17.70 -4.23
N PRO A 108 16.57 18.33 -3.07
CA PRO A 108 17.89 18.85 -2.75
C PRO A 108 18.93 17.71 -2.68
N LYS A 109 20.11 17.92 -3.27
CA LYS A 109 21.24 16.96 -3.17
C LYS A 109 21.65 16.68 -1.73
N VAL A 110 21.50 17.68 -0.86
CA VAL A 110 21.70 17.60 0.59
C VAL A 110 20.44 18.14 1.24
N LEU A 111 19.73 17.28 1.98
CA LEU A 111 18.49 17.67 2.65
C LEU A 111 18.81 18.55 3.87
N PRO A 112 18.18 19.72 4.04
CA PRO A 112 18.30 20.49 5.27
C PRO A 112 17.65 19.73 6.43
N ARG A 113 18.25 19.83 7.63
CA ARG A 113 17.64 19.31 8.85
C ARG A 113 16.65 20.32 9.40
N VAL A 114 15.45 19.86 9.78
CA VAL A 114 14.41 20.68 10.42
C VAL A 114 14.09 20.09 11.79
N TRP A 115 14.02 20.96 12.80
CA TRP A 115 13.68 20.61 14.17
C TRP A 115 12.23 21.01 14.46
N TRP A 116 11.37 20.03 14.61
CA TRP A 116 9.98 20.21 14.98
C TRP A 116 9.86 20.19 16.51
N VAL A 117 9.42 21.30 17.09
CA VAL A 117 9.08 21.37 18.51
C VAL A 117 7.71 20.74 18.69
N TYR A 118 7.68 19.66 19.46
CA TYR A 118 6.50 18.85 19.71
C TYR A 118 5.65 19.43 20.82
N SER A 119 4.95 20.51 20.45
CA SER A 119 3.95 21.17 21.27
C SER A 119 2.64 21.36 20.50
N GLY A 120 1.50 21.27 21.19
CA GLY A 120 0.20 21.45 20.56
C GLY A 120 -0.28 20.24 19.75
N TRP A 121 -1.18 20.48 18.78
CA TRP A 121 -1.82 19.42 18.01
C TRP A 121 -0.88 18.66 17.07
N ILE A 122 0.26 19.23 16.72
CA ILE A 122 1.25 18.57 15.86
C ILE A 122 1.80 17.27 16.48
N ASN A 123 1.73 17.11 17.80
CA ASN A 123 2.09 15.86 18.49
C ASN A 123 1.24 14.66 18.09
N THR A 124 0.08 14.91 17.50
CA THR A 124 -0.84 13.86 17.03
C THR A 124 -0.40 13.31 15.68
N PHE A 125 0.18 14.13 14.81
CA PHE A 125 0.29 13.84 13.39
C PHE A 125 1.74 13.70 12.93
N PRO A 126 2.08 12.65 12.15
CA PRO A 126 3.44 12.43 11.67
C PRO A 126 3.80 13.38 10.52
N ILE A 127 4.10 14.65 10.81
CA ILE A 127 4.38 15.69 9.79
C ILE A 127 5.51 15.31 8.82
N HIS A 128 6.47 14.49 9.26
CA HIS A 128 7.53 13.99 8.37
C HIS A 128 7.01 13.09 7.24
N LEU A 129 5.80 12.57 7.35
CA LEU A 129 5.12 11.73 6.36
C LEU A 129 4.08 12.49 5.54
N ALA A 130 3.86 13.78 5.81
CA ALA A 130 2.90 14.58 5.05
C ALA A 130 3.24 14.55 3.55
N GLU A 131 2.21 14.41 2.71
CA GLU A 131 2.33 14.14 1.28
C GLU A 131 1.54 15.11 0.39
N GLY A 132 2.25 15.72 -0.56
CA GLY A 132 1.70 16.59 -1.60
C GLY A 132 1.30 15.79 -2.83
N TYR A 133 0.17 15.08 -2.72
CA TYR A 133 -0.34 14.19 -3.75
C TYR A 133 -0.42 14.83 -5.15
N GLN A 134 -1.03 16.01 -5.26
CA GLN A 134 -1.22 16.69 -6.54
C GLN A 134 0.12 17.03 -7.22
N ARG A 135 1.11 17.48 -6.45
CA ARG A 135 2.42 17.80 -7.02
C ARG A 135 3.23 16.55 -7.38
N ALA A 136 3.05 15.46 -6.64
CA ALA A 136 3.65 14.18 -6.99
C ALA A 136 3.13 13.68 -8.35
N LEU A 137 1.83 13.86 -8.63
CA LEU A 137 1.25 13.57 -9.94
C LEU A 137 1.80 14.47 -11.04
N GLU A 138 1.87 15.79 -10.80
CA GLU A 138 2.33 16.76 -11.79
C GLU A 138 3.81 16.61 -12.18
N THR A 139 4.66 16.22 -11.23
CA THR A 139 6.12 16.19 -11.41
C THR A 139 6.70 14.80 -11.60
N GLY A 140 5.96 13.74 -11.26
CA GLY A 140 6.45 12.36 -11.25
C GLY A 140 7.51 12.08 -10.17
N GLU A 141 7.75 13.01 -9.25
CA GLU A 141 8.73 12.90 -8.17
C GLU A 141 8.03 12.86 -6.80
N PRO A 142 8.49 12.05 -5.83
CA PRO A 142 7.87 11.98 -4.51
C PRO A 142 7.84 13.34 -3.81
N CYS A 143 6.63 13.82 -3.50
CA CYS A 143 6.41 15.10 -2.83
C CYS A 143 6.03 14.90 -1.36
N THR A 144 6.96 14.40 -0.54
CA THR A 144 6.73 14.22 0.91
C THR A 144 7.79 14.93 1.73
N VAL A 145 7.45 15.31 2.97
CA VAL A 145 8.38 16.04 3.86
C VAL A 145 9.69 15.27 4.06
N MET A 146 9.64 13.95 4.22
CA MET A 146 10.86 13.12 4.39
C MET A 146 11.79 13.12 3.17
N TYR A 147 11.28 13.42 1.97
CA TYR A 147 12.10 13.55 0.76
C TYR A 147 12.72 14.94 0.64
N MET A 148 12.21 15.92 1.37
CA MET A 148 12.65 17.32 1.30
C MET A 148 13.55 17.73 2.46
N VAL A 149 13.30 17.21 3.66
CA VAL A 149 14.04 17.61 4.87
C VAL A 149 14.33 16.41 5.76
N ILE A 150 15.43 16.48 6.53
CA ILE A 150 15.69 15.54 7.62
C ILE A 150 14.92 16.03 8.86
N SER A 151 13.82 15.37 9.17
CA SER A 151 12.98 15.72 10.33
C SER A 151 13.62 15.25 11.65
N SER A 152 13.64 16.13 12.64
CA SER A 152 14.06 15.81 14.02
C SER A 152 13.13 16.45 15.02
N TYR A 153 12.91 15.79 16.14
CA TYR A 153 11.88 16.15 17.11
C TYR A 153 12.48 16.54 18.44
N THR A 154 11.88 17.53 19.11
CA THR A 154 12.26 17.92 20.45
C THR A 154 11.05 18.39 21.25
N PRO A 155 10.90 18.03 22.55
CA PRO A 155 9.79 18.50 23.37
C PRO A 155 9.77 20.02 23.51
N THR A 156 10.94 20.63 23.72
CA THR A 156 11.09 22.07 23.92
C THR A 156 12.44 22.55 23.41
N ILE A 157 12.56 23.85 23.13
CA ILE A 157 13.86 24.46 22.79
C ILE A 157 14.87 24.30 23.94
N GLN A 158 14.41 24.27 25.19
CA GLN A 158 15.28 24.05 26.35
C GLN A 158 15.84 22.62 26.37
N ALA A 159 15.02 21.61 26.08
CA ALA A 159 15.46 20.22 25.96
C ALA A 159 16.47 20.07 24.82
N LEU A 160 16.22 20.68 23.66
CA LEU A 160 17.17 20.72 22.55
C LEU A 160 18.50 21.40 22.94
N GLY A 161 18.42 22.48 23.73
CA GLY A 161 19.59 23.14 24.27
C GLY A 161 20.39 22.26 25.23
N TYR A 162 19.69 21.52 26.07
CA TYR A 162 20.29 20.58 27.02
C TYR A 162 21.02 19.45 26.29
N THR A 163 20.36 18.78 25.35
CA THR A 163 20.95 17.67 24.58
C THR A 163 22.17 18.10 23.77
N ARG A 164 22.16 19.31 23.18
CA ARG A 164 23.33 19.85 22.48
C ARG A 164 24.50 20.15 23.41
N ARG A 165 24.26 20.72 24.60
CA ARG A 165 25.32 20.90 25.60
C ARG A 165 25.91 19.56 26.03
N THR A 166 25.07 18.55 26.21
CA THR A 166 25.50 17.19 26.54
C THR A 166 26.37 16.60 25.42
N MET A 167 25.96 16.71 24.15
CA MET A 167 26.79 16.28 23.01
C MET A 167 28.12 17.02 22.95
N ASN A 168 28.11 18.36 23.05
CA ASN A 168 29.34 19.13 22.98
C ASN A 168 30.33 18.73 24.08
N ARG A 169 29.83 18.46 25.29
CA ARG A 169 30.64 17.94 26.39
C ARG A 169 31.20 16.55 26.05
N MET A 170 30.38 15.61 25.59
CA MET A 170 30.82 14.27 25.19
C MET A 170 31.85 14.30 24.05
N THR A 171 31.68 15.18 23.07
CA THR A 171 32.66 15.38 21.99
C THR A 171 33.96 15.99 22.51
N SER A 172 33.90 16.92 23.46
CA SER A 172 35.08 17.57 24.05
C SER A 172 35.88 16.64 24.97
N GLU A 173 35.19 15.77 25.72
CA GLU A 173 35.81 14.74 26.57
C GLU A 173 36.47 13.62 25.74
N GLY A 174 36.10 13.49 24.46
CA GLY A 174 36.54 12.42 23.58
C GLY A 174 35.76 11.11 23.79
N PRO A 175 35.68 10.24 22.77
CA PRO A 175 35.00 8.96 22.92
C PRO A 175 35.77 8.06 23.91
N PRO A 176 35.06 7.23 24.70
CA PRO A 176 35.72 6.23 25.53
C PRO A 176 36.55 5.27 24.66
N ASN A 177 37.65 4.74 25.23
CA ASN A 177 38.57 3.86 24.52
C ASN A 177 37.86 2.62 23.92
N ILE A 178 36.87 2.11 24.64
CA ILE A 178 35.89 1.14 24.12
C ILE A 178 34.50 1.63 24.52
N PRO A 179 33.64 2.05 23.58
CA PRO A 179 32.25 2.41 23.87
C PRO A 179 31.45 1.18 24.32
N SER A 180 30.32 1.41 24.99
CA SER A 180 29.50 0.36 25.59
C SER A 180 28.06 0.43 25.10
N ALA A 181 27.45 -0.73 24.89
CA ALA A 181 26.07 -0.85 24.41
C ALA A 181 25.24 -1.68 25.39
N ALA A 182 24.07 -1.18 25.76
CA ALA A 182 23.07 -1.92 26.52
C ALA A 182 21.96 -2.38 25.57
N LEU A 183 21.80 -3.70 25.39
CA LEU A 183 20.79 -4.27 24.51
C LEU A 183 19.72 -4.98 25.36
N VAL A 184 18.47 -4.57 25.23
CA VAL A 184 17.33 -5.13 25.96
C VAL A 184 16.46 -5.93 25.00
N SER A 185 16.31 -7.23 25.25
CA SER A 185 15.51 -8.16 24.43
C SER A 185 14.44 -8.85 25.26
N MET A 186 13.19 -8.42 25.15
CA MET A 186 12.05 -9.02 25.86
C MET A 186 11.26 -9.94 24.92
N LYS A 187 11.71 -11.20 24.79
CA LYS A 187 10.98 -12.22 24.01
C LYS A 187 9.62 -12.50 24.63
N ILE A 188 9.62 -12.74 25.95
CA ILE A 188 8.42 -12.94 26.75
C ILE A 188 8.33 -11.80 27.74
N THR A 189 7.18 -11.13 27.81
CA THR A 189 6.93 -10.09 28.80
C THR A 189 5.92 -10.62 29.82
N PRO A 190 6.29 -10.84 31.09
CA PRO A 190 5.38 -11.44 32.06
C PRO A 190 4.04 -10.70 32.14
N ASN A 191 2.93 -11.43 31.98
CA ASN A 191 1.57 -10.90 32.01
C ASN A 191 1.24 -9.87 30.89
N LYS A 192 1.92 -9.92 29.76
CA LYS A 192 1.62 -9.10 28.58
C LYS A 192 1.76 -9.95 27.31
N ALA A 193 0.69 -10.01 26.53
CA ALA A 193 0.64 -10.67 25.23
C ALA A 193 0.51 -9.62 24.11
N PRO A 194 0.84 -9.95 22.86
CA PRO A 194 1.53 -11.18 22.43
C PRO A 194 3.01 -11.20 22.82
N ASP A 195 3.65 -12.37 22.75
CA ASP A 195 5.11 -12.45 22.86
C ASP A 195 5.79 -11.81 21.63
N LEU A 196 7.07 -11.43 21.77
CA LEU A 196 7.89 -10.84 20.71
C LEU A 196 9.00 -11.83 20.29
N PRO A 197 8.66 -12.89 19.54
CA PRO A 197 9.61 -13.96 19.20
C PRO A 197 10.85 -13.46 18.44
N ASN A 198 10.77 -12.33 17.72
CA ASN A 198 11.88 -11.78 16.95
C ASN A 198 12.76 -10.79 17.73
N ALA A 199 12.38 -10.35 18.93
CA ALA A 199 13.20 -9.45 19.76
C ALA A 199 14.64 -9.98 20.02
N PRO A 200 14.86 -11.28 20.27
CA PRO A 200 16.22 -11.83 20.35
C PRO A 200 16.98 -11.70 19.03
N MET A 201 16.34 -11.99 17.90
CA MET A 201 16.95 -11.89 16.58
C MET A 201 17.32 -10.44 16.24
N GLU A 202 16.47 -9.47 16.60
CA GLU A 202 16.76 -8.04 16.46
C GLU A 202 18.06 -7.67 17.20
N VAL A 203 18.13 -8.02 18.48
CA VAL A 203 19.29 -7.70 19.33
C VAL A 203 20.55 -8.43 18.87
N ASP A 204 20.45 -9.68 18.46
CA ASP A 204 21.58 -10.44 17.93
C ASP A 204 22.17 -9.80 16.67
N GLN A 205 21.34 -9.23 15.79
CA GLN A 205 21.80 -8.49 14.61
C GLN A 205 22.51 -7.19 15.00
N VAL A 206 21.96 -6.44 15.95
CA VAL A 206 22.60 -5.22 16.46
C VAL A 206 23.95 -5.54 17.10
N GLU A 207 24.01 -6.57 17.95
CA GLU A 207 25.24 -7.04 18.61
C GLU A 207 26.33 -7.41 17.58
N LYS A 208 25.97 -8.13 16.52
CA LYS A 208 26.89 -8.47 15.41
C LYS A 208 27.42 -7.23 14.68
N ILE A 209 26.59 -6.22 14.45
CA ILE A 209 27.00 -4.98 13.76
C ILE A 209 28.00 -4.19 14.59
N LEU A 210 27.73 -4.09 15.90
CA LEU A 210 28.60 -3.44 16.88
C LEU A 210 29.97 -4.15 16.98
N GLY A 211 29.96 -5.48 17.00
CA GLY A 211 31.17 -6.30 16.99
C GLY A 211 32.13 -6.02 18.15
N SER A 212 33.42 -6.25 17.95
CA SER A 212 34.47 -6.05 18.97
C SER A 212 34.75 -4.58 19.31
N HIS A 213 34.14 -3.63 18.60
CA HIS A 213 34.29 -2.21 18.87
C HIS A 213 33.52 -1.74 20.10
N TYR A 214 32.54 -2.52 20.57
CA TYR A 214 31.71 -2.16 21.72
C TYR A 214 31.75 -3.23 22.80
N LYS A 215 31.77 -2.80 24.06
CA LYS A 215 31.45 -3.66 25.20
C LYS A 215 29.93 -3.80 25.29
N VAL A 216 29.41 -4.95 24.87
CA VAL A 216 27.97 -5.20 24.84
C VAL A 216 27.51 -5.84 26.14
N LEU A 217 26.46 -5.28 26.75
CA LEU A 217 25.71 -5.85 27.85
C LEU A 217 24.29 -6.14 27.35
N THR A 218 23.95 -7.41 27.19
CA THR A 218 22.63 -7.82 26.71
C THR A 218 21.80 -8.40 27.85
N MET A 219 20.61 -7.86 28.07
CA MET A 219 19.66 -8.24 29.12
C MET A 219 18.30 -8.60 28.49
N GLY A 220 17.53 -9.50 29.10
CA GLY A 220 16.24 -9.91 28.52
C GLY A 220 15.43 -10.87 29.35
N TYR A 221 14.33 -11.38 28.79
CA TYR A 221 13.59 -12.51 29.37
C TYR A 221 12.91 -13.36 28.29
N PRO A 222 12.99 -14.71 28.37
CA PRO A 222 13.87 -15.48 29.26
C PRO A 222 15.35 -15.36 28.85
N ARG A 223 16.28 -15.42 29.81
CA ARG A 223 17.74 -15.51 29.57
C ARG A 223 18.44 -16.27 30.70
N GLY A 224 19.58 -16.89 30.40
CA GLY A 224 20.19 -18.00 31.16
C GLY A 224 20.35 -17.84 32.68
N THR A 225 20.46 -16.62 33.21
CA THR A 225 20.50 -16.36 34.66
C THR A 225 19.60 -15.20 35.07
N PHE A 226 19.25 -15.10 36.37
CA PHE A 226 18.52 -13.95 36.89
C PHE A 226 19.31 -12.64 36.77
N GLN A 227 20.65 -12.69 36.79
CA GLN A 227 21.50 -11.51 36.57
C GLN A 227 21.32 -10.90 35.17
N ASP A 228 20.99 -11.72 34.17
CA ASP A 228 20.78 -11.28 32.79
C ASP A 228 19.32 -10.82 32.53
N THR A 229 18.50 -10.82 33.57
CA THR A 229 17.08 -10.43 33.45
C THR A 229 16.96 -8.92 33.33
N ALA A 230 16.25 -8.47 32.28
CA ALA A 230 15.97 -7.05 32.07
C ALA A 230 14.95 -6.53 33.10
N THR A 231 15.42 -6.19 34.30
CA THR A 231 14.64 -5.50 35.34
C THR A 231 14.85 -3.99 35.25
N ARG A 232 13.92 -3.19 35.79
CA ARG A 232 14.09 -1.72 35.88
C ARG A 232 15.43 -1.33 36.49
N LYS A 233 15.85 -2.00 37.57
CA LYS A 233 17.11 -1.69 38.27
C LYS A 233 18.32 -1.94 37.35
N ALA A 234 18.37 -3.08 36.68
CA ALA A 234 19.47 -3.45 35.79
C ALA A 234 19.56 -2.49 34.58
N VAL A 235 18.41 -2.21 33.95
CA VAL A 235 18.33 -1.30 32.81
C VAL A 235 18.74 0.13 33.19
N VAL A 236 18.24 0.67 34.30
CA VAL A 236 18.63 2.02 34.76
C VAL A 236 20.12 2.09 35.05
N TYR A 237 20.70 1.07 35.69
CA TYR A 237 22.15 1.00 35.92
C TYR A 237 22.93 1.01 34.59
N ALA A 238 22.50 0.22 33.62
CA ALA A 238 23.11 0.18 32.29
C ALA A 238 23.04 1.54 31.59
N LEU A 239 21.89 2.22 31.62
CA LEU A 239 21.70 3.54 31.00
C LEU A 239 22.65 4.62 31.53
N HIS A 240 23.04 4.56 32.81
CA HIS A 240 24.00 5.51 33.38
C HIS A 240 25.44 5.28 32.88
N THR A 241 25.76 4.10 32.35
CA THR A 241 27.13 3.71 32.00
C THR A 241 27.34 3.46 30.52
N CYS A 242 26.26 3.16 29.79
CA CYS A 242 26.31 2.83 28.37
C CYS A 242 26.46 4.10 27.52
N THR A 243 27.10 3.94 26.36
CA THR A 243 27.08 4.97 25.30
C THR A 243 25.86 4.86 24.40
N ILE A 244 25.30 3.64 24.26
CA ILE A 244 24.15 3.37 23.41
C ILE A 244 23.22 2.40 24.14
N ALA A 245 21.92 2.61 24.04
CA ALA A 245 20.93 1.64 24.47
C ALA A 245 19.95 1.30 23.34
N HIS A 246 19.64 0.01 23.20
CA HIS A 246 18.65 -0.50 22.27
C HIS A 246 17.62 -1.31 23.04
N PHE A 247 16.34 -1.04 22.79
CA PHE A 247 15.22 -1.72 23.42
C PHE A 247 14.38 -2.41 22.37
N ALA A 248 14.34 -3.74 22.39
CA ALA A 248 13.41 -4.60 21.67
C ALA A 248 12.43 -5.19 22.70
N CYS A 249 11.34 -4.47 22.95
CA CYS A 249 10.38 -4.82 24.00
C CYS A 249 9.02 -4.16 23.79
N HIS A 250 8.04 -4.53 24.61
CA HIS A 250 6.77 -3.81 24.63
C HIS A 250 6.90 -2.41 25.25
N GLY A 251 6.16 -1.47 24.68
CA GLY A 251 5.92 -0.16 25.25
C GLY A 251 4.43 0.02 25.56
N GLU A 252 4.12 0.87 26.53
CA GLU A 252 2.73 1.22 26.87
C GLU A 252 2.63 2.73 27.09
N ALA A 253 1.89 3.40 26.20
CA ALA A 253 1.49 4.79 26.39
C ALA A 253 0.21 4.83 27.24
N ALA A 254 0.30 5.48 28.40
CA ALA A 254 -0.83 5.60 29.31
C ALA A 254 -1.84 6.64 28.78
N GLU A 255 -3.13 6.33 28.89
CA GLU A 255 -4.20 7.15 28.30
C GLU A 255 -4.59 8.39 29.12
N LYS A 256 -4.30 8.40 30.44
CA LYS A 256 -4.77 9.43 31.39
C LYS A 256 -3.68 10.17 32.15
N ASP A 257 -2.47 9.64 32.13
CA ASP A 257 -1.31 10.29 32.74
C ASP A 257 -0.08 9.90 31.93
N PRO A 258 0.45 10.81 31.09
CA PRO A 258 1.59 10.49 30.24
C PRO A 258 2.84 10.11 31.04
N LEU A 259 2.96 10.55 32.31
CA LEU A 259 4.08 10.20 33.18
C LEU A 259 4.07 8.71 33.56
N GLU A 260 2.92 8.05 33.46
CA GLU A 260 2.74 6.63 33.74
C GLU A 260 3.11 5.73 32.55
N SER A 261 3.30 6.31 31.36
CA SER A 261 3.78 5.60 30.17
C SER A 261 5.12 4.94 30.44
N ARG A 262 5.32 3.72 29.93
CA ARG A 262 6.39 2.83 30.41
C ARG A 262 6.93 1.87 29.36
N LEU A 263 8.19 1.46 29.56
CA LEU A 263 8.77 0.29 28.91
C LEU A 263 8.45 -0.96 29.74
N CYS A 264 7.93 -1.99 29.07
CA CYS A 264 7.51 -3.23 29.71
C CYS A 264 8.69 -4.22 29.84
N LEU A 265 9.51 -3.98 30.87
CA LEU A 265 10.59 -4.86 31.32
C LEU A 265 10.05 -6.06 32.13
N TYR A 266 10.93 -6.94 32.63
CA TYR A 266 10.51 -8.12 33.41
C TYR A 266 9.58 -7.78 34.58
N ASP A 267 9.93 -6.76 35.36
CA ASP A 267 9.20 -6.33 36.56
C ASP A 267 8.26 -5.13 36.30
N TRP A 268 7.78 -4.96 35.06
CA TRP A 268 7.02 -3.77 34.65
C TRP A 268 5.76 -3.49 35.47
N LYS A 269 5.07 -4.50 36.00
CA LYS A 269 3.91 -4.28 36.88
C LYS A 269 4.30 -3.81 38.28
N ALA A 270 5.38 -4.36 38.85
CA ALA A 270 5.79 -4.07 40.22
C ALA A 270 6.71 -2.83 40.32
N ARG A 271 7.61 -2.66 39.34
CA ARG A 271 8.62 -1.60 39.27
C ARG A 271 8.76 -1.12 37.83
N PRO A 272 7.78 -0.41 37.27
CA PRO A 272 7.83 0.08 35.90
C PRO A 272 8.95 1.10 35.66
N LEU A 273 9.54 1.08 34.48
CA LEU A 273 10.39 2.13 33.96
C LEU A 273 9.51 3.17 33.25
N LYS A 274 9.07 4.18 34.00
CA LYS A 274 8.09 5.19 33.59
C LYS A 274 8.73 6.46 33.04
N VAL A 275 7.99 7.21 32.21
CA VAL A 275 8.31 8.57 31.75
C VAL A 275 8.64 9.49 32.94
N GLY A 276 7.77 9.56 33.95
CA GLY A 276 7.96 10.45 35.10
C GLY A 276 9.20 10.12 35.95
N LEU A 277 9.68 8.87 35.90
CA LEU A 277 10.92 8.45 36.53
C LEU A 277 12.13 8.87 35.69
N LEU A 278 12.10 8.63 34.38
CA LEU A 278 13.19 8.96 33.45
C LEU A 278 13.45 10.46 33.39
N MET A 279 12.41 11.30 33.39
CA MET A 279 12.54 12.76 33.36
C MET A 279 13.31 13.35 34.54
N ARG A 280 13.49 12.59 35.63
CA ARG A 280 14.25 13.00 36.83
C ARG A 280 15.68 12.45 36.84
N MET A 281 16.08 11.75 35.78
CA MET A 281 17.42 11.18 35.64
C MET A 281 18.32 12.09 34.80
N ASP A 282 19.62 11.83 34.86
CA ASP A 282 20.63 12.51 34.05
C ASP A 282 21.63 11.48 33.49
N PHE A 283 21.47 11.12 32.22
CA PHE A 283 22.30 10.13 31.55
C PHE A 283 23.48 10.78 30.83
N LYS A 284 24.55 11.03 31.59
CA LYS A 284 25.73 11.77 31.13
C LYS A 284 26.55 11.08 30.04
N HIS A 285 26.39 9.78 29.83
CA HIS A 285 27.23 9.00 28.91
C HIS A 285 26.45 8.44 27.72
N CYS A 286 25.13 8.34 27.81
CA CYS A 286 24.31 7.74 26.77
C CYS A 286 24.05 8.74 25.63
N GLN A 287 24.56 8.43 24.44
CA GLN A 287 24.52 9.29 23.25
C GLN A 287 23.29 8.99 22.38
N LEU A 288 22.84 7.74 22.39
CA LEU A 288 21.76 7.23 21.56
C LEU A 288 20.92 6.22 22.33
N VAL A 289 19.60 6.42 22.31
CA VAL A 289 18.62 5.40 22.70
C VAL A 289 17.75 5.08 21.48
N ASN A 290 17.69 3.80 21.11
CA ASN A 290 16.79 3.29 20.09
C ASN A 290 15.67 2.46 20.73
N LEU A 291 14.44 2.96 20.67
CA LEU A 291 13.25 2.37 21.23
C LEU A 291 12.48 1.61 20.13
N SER A 292 12.84 0.34 19.92
CA SER A 292 12.05 -0.63 19.15
C SER A 292 10.94 -1.17 20.05
N ALA A 293 10.02 -0.27 20.40
CA ALA A 293 8.90 -0.53 21.30
C ALA A 293 7.70 0.33 20.88
N CYS A 294 6.50 -0.21 21.02
CA CYS A 294 5.25 0.42 20.58
C CYS A 294 4.97 1.76 21.28
N ASP A 295 4.45 2.75 20.55
CA ASP A 295 3.89 3.99 21.09
C ASP A 295 4.87 4.86 21.92
N MET A 296 6.16 4.84 21.58
CA MET A 296 7.19 5.52 22.38
C MET A 296 7.41 7.00 22.04
N ALA A 297 6.87 7.46 20.91
CA ALA A 297 6.91 8.85 20.47
C ALA A 297 5.56 9.57 20.60
N VAL A 298 4.57 8.99 21.29
CA VAL A 298 3.22 9.56 21.39
C VAL A 298 2.78 9.80 22.82
N ASN A 299 1.95 10.83 22.99
CA ASN A 299 1.18 11.11 24.19
C ASN A 299 -0.30 10.85 23.87
N ARG A 300 -0.94 9.94 24.61
CA ARG A 300 -2.35 9.56 24.42
C ARG A 300 -3.31 10.37 25.31
N ASP A 301 -2.80 11.14 26.25
CA ASP A 301 -3.62 11.97 27.12
C ASP A 301 -4.21 13.16 26.36
N GLN A 302 -5.54 13.26 26.39
CA GLN A 302 -6.27 14.27 25.64
C GLN A 302 -6.09 15.70 26.17
N LEU A 303 -5.82 15.88 27.45
CA LEU A 303 -5.64 17.19 28.10
C LEU A 303 -4.18 17.66 28.03
N LEU A 304 -3.25 16.70 28.06
CA LEU A 304 -1.81 16.94 28.03
C LEU A 304 -1.18 16.64 26.68
N ARG A 305 -1.97 16.39 25.62
CA ARG A 305 -1.46 16.08 24.26
C ARG A 305 -0.48 17.12 23.73
N GLU A 306 -0.66 18.37 24.17
CA GLU A 306 0.17 19.50 23.77
C GLU A 306 1.55 19.50 24.43
N GLU A 307 1.77 18.65 25.42
CA GLU A 307 3.04 18.47 26.11
C GLU A 307 3.84 17.32 25.49
N GLY A 308 5.15 17.51 25.32
CA GLY A 308 6.09 16.49 24.84
C GLY A 308 6.38 15.36 25.87
N LEU A 309 5.36 14.94 26.62
CA LEU A 309 5.43 13.93 27.68
C LEU A 309 5.23 12.53 27.09
N HIS A 310 6.27 12.01 26.45
CA HIS A 310 6.32 10.65 25.92
C HIS A 310 7.71 10.04 26.16
N MET A 311 7.90 8.75 25.89
CA MET A 311 9.13 8.02 26.28
C MET A 311 10.40 8.61 25.65
N SER A 312 10.40 8.88 24.34
CA SER A 312 11.57 9.52 23.70
C SER A 312 11.82 10.94 24.22
N GLY A 313 10.78 11.72 24.49
CA GLY A 313 10.89 13.04 25.12
C GLY A 313 11.50 12.97 26.52
N ALA A 314 11.15 11.95 27.31
CA ALA A 314 11.74 11.68 28.62
C ALA A 314 13.25 11.43 28.53
N PHE A 315 13.71 10.65 27.55
CA PHE A 315 15.15 10.44 27.32
C PHE A 315 15.88 11.72 26.91
N LEU A 316 15.28 12.55 26.05
CA LEU A 316 15.85 13.86 25.67
C LEU A 316 15.96 14.79 26.89
N MET A 317 14.93 14.82 27.74
CA MET A 317 14.94 15.59 28.99
C MET A 317 15.93 15.02 30.02
N ALA A 318 16.16 13.70 30.01
CA ALA A 318 17.18 13.03 30.80
C ALA A 318 18.60 13.20 30.23
N GLY A 319 18.77 13.97 29.15
CA GLY A 319 20.07 14.35 28.61
C GLY A 319 20.62 13.44 27.51
N VAL A 320 19.88 12.40 27.11
CA VAL A 320 20.27 11.57 25.96
C VAL A 320 20.09 12.41 24.70
N PRO A 321 21.14 12.64 23.90
CA PRO A 321 21.01 13.59 22.80
C PRO A 321 20.25 13.11 21.58
N ASN A 322 20.20 11.79 21.37
CA ASN A 322 19.49 11.17 20.27
C ASN A 322 18.56 10.08 20.81
N ALA A 323 17.27 10.23 20.57
CA ALA A 323 16.27 9.21 20.88
C ALA A 323 15.50 8.89 19.61
N ILE A 324 15.60 7.64 19.14
CA ILE A 324 14.81 7.10 18.04
C ILE A 324 13.69 6.28 18.64
N ALA A 325 12.46 6.51 18.20
CA ALA A 325 11.28 5.84 18.75
C ALA A 325 10.24 5.61 17.68
N THR A 326 9.39 4.61 17.91
CA THR A 326 8.23 4.36 17.06
C THR A 326 7.08 5.28 17.47
N TRP A 327 6.34 5.77 16.48
CA TRP A 327 5.14 6.56 16.71
C TRP A 327 3.92 5.69 16.99
N TRP A 328 3.93 4.45 16.51
CA TRP A 328 2.83 3.51 16.60
C TRP A 328 3.38 2.09 16.78
N PRO A 329 2.53 1.10 17.14
CA PRO A 329 2.96 -0.28 17.29
C PRO A 329 3.71 -0.81 16.06
N ILE A 330 4.96 -1.22 16.27
CA ILE A 330 5.79 -1.88 15.25
C ILE A 330 5.46 -3.36 15.21
N ILE A 331 5.31 -3.92 14.01
CA ILE A 331 5.09 -5.36 13.85
C ILE A 331 6.44 -6.06 14.06
N ASP A 332 6.46 -7.05 14.96
CA ASP A 332 7.66 -7.72 15.45
C ASP A 332 8.58 -8.21 14.31
N VAL A 333 8.03 -8.74 13.21
CA VAL A 333 8.82 -9.24 12.06
C VAL A 333 9.62 -8.14 11.35
N TYR A 334 9.11 -6.90 11.28
CA TYR A 334 9.78 -5.80 10.59
C TYR A 334 10.85 -5.12 11.44
N SER A 335 10.76 -5.23 12.78
CA SER A 335 11.69 -4.61 13.73
C SER A 335 13.16 -4.99 13.46
N VAL A 336 13.41 -6.27 13.16
CA VAL A 336 14.74 -6.82 12.88
C VAL A 336 15.41 -6.12 11.71
N ARG A 337 14.67 -5.97 10.61
CA ARG A 337 15.18 -5.33 9.38
C ARG A 337 15.46 -3.85 9.63
N VAL A 338 14.50 -3.14 10.22
CA VAL A 338 14.62 -1.71 10.49
C VAL A 338 15.83 -1.41 11.38
N SER A 339 16.02 -2.18 12.45
CA SER A 339 17.15 -2.02 13.36
C SER A 339 18.48 -2.40 12.70
N ARG A 340 18.54 -3.49 11.95
CA ARG A 340 19.74 -3.86 11.18
C ARG A 340 20.15 -2.74 10.21
N ASP A 341 19.22 -2.24 9.42
CA ASP A 341 19.49 -1.23 8.39
C ASP A 341 19.90 0.11 9.04
N PHE A 342 19.27 0.47 10.15
CA PHE A 342 19.63 1.64 10.95
C PHE A 342 21.05 1.57 11.50
N TYR A 343 21.41 0.49 12.21
CA TYR A 343 22.75 0.36 12.80
C TYR A 343 23.84 0.18 11.73
N THR A 344 23.53 -0.49 10.62
CA THR A 344 24.46 -0.62 9.49
C THR A 344 24.74 0.74 8.86
N GLY A 345 23.70 1.55 8.62
CA GLY A 345 23.86 2.89 8.04
C GLY A 345 24.54 3.91 8.97
N LEU A 346 24.61 3.62 10.29
CA LEU A 346 25.40 4.41 11.24
C LEU A 346 26.89 4.07 11.23
N LYS A 347 27.27 2.88 10.75
CA LYS A 347 28.66 2.42 10.82
C LYS A 347 29.56 3.21 9.88
N ASN A 348 30.64 3.78 10.40
CA ASN A 348 31.65 4.45 9.60
C ASN A 348 32.72 3.47 9.08
N SER A 349 33.66 3.97 8.28
CA SER A 349 34.76 3.17 7.70
C SER A 349 35.69 2.51 8.74
N LYS A 350 35.69 2.98 9.99
CA LYS A 350 36.46 2.41 11.11
C LYS A 350 35.66 1.40 11.93
N GLY A 351 34.41 1.11 11.53
CA GLY A 351 33.55 0.16 12.21
C GLY A 351 32.83 0.69 13.45
N VAL A 352 32.97 1.99 13.78
CA VAL A 352 32.31 2.65 14.91
C VAL A 352 31.07 3.40 14.41
N LEU A 353 30.06 3.57 15.27
CA LEU A 353 28.84 4.27 14.90
C LEU A 353 29.04 5.80 14.88
N ASP A 354 28.61 6.44 13.79
CA ASP A 354 28.57 7.89 13.61
C ASP A 354 27.19 8.42 14.04
N ILE A 355 27.02 8.64 15.35
CA ILE A 355 25.74 9.00 15.96
C ILE A 355 25.18 10.33 15.41
N ALA A 356 26.04 11.22 14.88
CA ALA A 356 25.59 12.46 14.24
C ALA A 356 24.68 12.20 13.02
N LYS A 357 24.82 11.03 12.38
CA LYS A 357 24.00 10.59 11.26
C LYS A 357 22.71 9.89 11.66
N ALA A 358 22.40 9.73 12.95
CA ALA A 358 21.20 8.99 13.38
C ALA A 358 19.91 9.48 12.73
N ALA A 359 19.70 10.80 12.66
CA ALA A 359 18.53 11.37 11.99
C ALA A 359 18.54 11.10 10.47
N GLU A 360 19.68 11.31 9.81
CA GLU A 360 19.82 11.07 8.36
C GLU A 360 19.63 9.60 8.00
N THR A 361 20.30 8.70 8.72
CA THR A 361 20.21 7.25 8.53
C THR A 361 18.81 6.75 8.81
N ARG A 362 18.13 7.26 9.85
CA ARG A 362 16.73 6.91 10.10
C ARG A 362 15.84 7.41 8.98
N SER A 363 15.99 8.66 8.52
CA SER A 363 15.25 9.21 7.38
C SER A 363 15.47 8.36 6.12
N LYS A 364 16.72 8.00 5.81
CA LYS A 364 17.06 7.12 4.69
C LYS A 364 16.48 5.71 4.83
N GLY A 365 16.52 5.11 6.01
CA GLY A 365 15.90 3.80 6.29
C GLY A 365 14.39 3.84 6.08
N THR A 366 13.72 4.91 6.52
CA THR A 366 12.31 5.16 6.13
C THR A 366 12.17 5.35 4.65
N THR A 367 13.10 5.97 3.92
CA THR A 367 13.03 5.99 2.45
C THR A 367 13.39 4.66 1.80
N VAL A 368 13.90 3.64 2.50
CA VAL A 368 14.11 2.28 1.94
C VAL A 368 12.91 1.37 2.21
N ASP A 369 12.13 1.61 3.26
CA ASP A 369 10.81 1.00 3.46
C ASP A 369 9.67 1.83 2.82
N ALA A 370 9.85 3.15 2.72
CA ALA A 370 9.13 4.09 1.84
C ALA A 370 9.84 4.28 0.48
N ARG A 371 10.78 3.37 0.15
CA ARG A 371 11.00 2.90 -1.24
C ARG A 371 9.87 1.89 -1.52
N SER A 372 8.64 2.33 -1.32
CA SER A 372 7.71 2.27 -2.43
C SER A 372 7.99 3.55 -3.21
N PRO A 373 8.94 3.54 -4.17
CA PRO A 373 9.14 4.70 -5.02
C PRO A 373 7.86 4.83 -5.84
N ILE A 374 7.15 5.93 -5.65
CA ILE A 374 6.25 6.50 -6.68
C ILE A 374 7.19 7.03 -7.77
N GLY A 375 7.72 6.10 -8.57
CA GLY A 375 8.65 6.31 -9.65
C GLY A 375 8.88 4.94 -10.27
N ARG A 376 8.07 4.61 -11.28
CA ARG A 376 8.04 3.36 -12.07
C ARG A 376 8.80 2.19 -11.40
N ARG A 377 8.18 1.55 -10.41
CA ARG A 377 8.31 0.08 -10.39
C ARG A 377 7.47 -0.35 -11.58
N GLU A 378 8.08 -1.01 -12.55
CA GLU A 378 7.33 -1.78 -13.55
C GLU A 378 6.22 -2.49 -12.77
N LEU A 379 4.98 -2.14 -13.10
CA LEU A 379 3.87 -2.95 -12.66
C LEU A 379 4.19 -4.37 -13.06
N LEU A 380 4.02 -5.29 -12.13
CA LEU A 380 4.35 -6.67 -12.42
C LEU A 380 3.43 -7.07 -13.57
N SER A 381 4.04 -7.46 -14.68
CA SER A 381 3.35 -7.61 -15.93
C SER A 381 3.64 -8.96 -16.56
N ALA A 382 2.64 -9.58 -17.16
CA ALA A 382 2.81 -10.71 -18.04
C ALA A 382 2.38 -10.33 -19.46
N ARG A 383 3.15 -10.80 -20.43
CA ARG A 383 2.72 -10.70 -21.83
C ARG A 383 1.51 -11.60 -22.01
N VAL A 384 0.51 -11.07 -22.71
CA VAL A 384 -0.58 -11.86 -23.26
C VAL A 384 -0.51 -11.79 -24.78
N PHE A 385 -0.99 -12.83 -25.43
CA PHE A 385 -1.10 -12.88 -26.88
C PHE A 385 -2.53 -13.29 -27.24
N GLU A 386 -2.96 -12.86 -28.41
CA GLU A 386 -4.24 -13.27 -28.97
C GLU A 386 -4.06 -14.50 -29.87
N ASP A 387 -4.99 -15.44 -29.80
CA ASP A 387 -5.21 -16.47 -30.82
C ASP A 387 -6.71 -16.72 -30.93
N GLN A 388 -7.25 -16.70 -32.14
CA GLN A 388 -8.69 -16.89 -32.42
C GLN A 388 -9.61 -16.01 -31.56
N ARG A 389 -9.23 -14.75 -31.33
CA ARG A 389 -9.93 -13.71 -30.56
C ARG A 389 -9.95 -13.93 -29.04
N PHE A 390 -9.21 -14.92 -28.56
CA PHE A 390 -9.03 -15.18 -27.14
C PHE A 390 -7.63 -14.77 -26.69
N TRP A 391 -7.51 -14.36 -25.42
CA TRP A 391 -6.26 -13.83 -24.87
C TRP A 391 -5.63 -14.80 -23.87
N PHE A 392 -4.37 -15.14 -24.11
CA PHE A 392 -3.66 -16.19 -23.36
C PHE A 392 -2.47 -15.66 -22.58
N ALA A 393 -2.23 -16.26 -21.42
CA ALA A 393 -1.02 -16.09 -20.62
C ALA A 393 -0.39 -17.45 -20.30
N ASN A 394 0.93 -17.47 -20.10
CA ASN A 394 1.65 -18.71 -19.85
C ASN A 394 1.77 -19.00 -18.34
N PHE A 395 1.44 -20.22 -17.92
CA PHE A 395 1.52 -20.68 -16.54
C PHE A 395 2.29 -21.99 -16.41
N SER A 396 2.71 -22.28 -15.18
CA SER A 396 3.17 -23.59 -14.75
C SER A 396 2.20 -24.12 -13.70
N VAL A 397 1.77 -25.38 -13.85
CA VAL A 397 0.82 -26.05 -12.96
C VAL A 397 1.39 -27.41 -12.58
N GLY A 398 1.67 -27.60 -11.30
CA GLY A 398 2.47 -28.71 -10.81
C GLY A 398 3.86 -28.71 -11.46
N ASN A 399 4.22 -29.81 -12.11
CA ASN A 399 5.45 -29.94 -12.89
C ASN A 399 5.29 -29.60 -14.39
N ALA A 400 4.07 -29.33 -14.86
CA ALA A 400 3.86 -28.85 -16.22
C ALA A 400 4.24 -27.36 -16.31
N SER A 401 4.94 -26.96 -17.37
CA SER A 401 5.42 -25.59 -17.57
C SER A 401 5.07 -25.08 -18.96
N ASN A 402 5.01 -23.75 -19.12
CA ASN A 402 4.62 -23.07 -20.36
C ASN A 402 3.26 -23.51 -20.91
N LEU A 403 2.27 -23.68 -20.03
CA LEU A 403 0.88 -23.91 -20.42
C LEU A 403 0.25 -22.57 -20.82
N SER A 404 -0.23 -22.47 -22.05
CA SER A 404 -0.98 -21.31 -22.54
C SER A 404 -2.43 -21.43 -22.09
N LEU A 405 -2.82 -20.62 -21.11
CA LEU A 405 -4.17 -20.63 -20.51
C LEU A 405 -4.93 -19.38 -20.90
N LEU A 406 -6.20 -19.55 -21.26
CA LEU A 406 -7.14 -18.46 -21.50
C LEU A 406 -7.31 -17.63 -20.23
N VAL A 407 -7.06 -16.32 -20.32
CA VAL A 407 -7.33 -15.37 -19.25
C VAL A 407 -8.81 -15.03 -19.29
N ASP A 408 -9.58 -15.59 -18.37
CA ASP A 408 -11.04 -15.52 -18.36
C ASP A 408 -11.53 -14.75 -17.11
N THR A 409 -12.04 -13.54 -17.30
CA THR A 409 -12.63 -12.74 -16.20
C THR A 409 -14.09 -13.11 -15.93
N GLY A 410 -14.77 -13.84 -16.81
CA GLY A 410 -16.12 -14.34 -16.62
C GLY A 410 -16.21 -15.53 -15.66
N SER A 411 -15.15 -16.34 -15.55
CA SER A 411 -15.10 -17.54 -14.68
C SER A 411 -14.07 -17.45 -13.54
N SER A 412 -14.11 -18.40 -12.59
CA SER A 412 -13.22 -18.42 -11.41
C SER A 412 -12.24 -19.58 -11.36
N ASP A 413 -12.50 -20.64 -12.13
CA ASP A 413 -11.80 -21.91 -11.98
C ASP A 413 -10.52 -21.97 -12.83
N LEU A 414 -9.54 -22.75 -12.37
CA LEU A 414 -8.39 -23.15 -13.18
C LEU A 414 -8.66 -24.55 -13.73
N LEU A 415 -8.76 -24.68 -15.05
CA LEU A 415 -9.10 -25.94 -15.71
C LEU A 415 -8.08 -26.26 -16.80
N LEU A 416 -7.57 -27.50 -16.80
CA LEU A 416 -6.59 -28.00 -17.76
C LEU A 416 -7.16 -29.07 -18.68
N ASN A 417 -6.80 -29.00 -19.95
CA ASN A 417 -7.15 -29.99 -20.96
C ASN A 417 -6.54 -31.36 -20.67
N VAL A 418 -7.13 -32.39 -21.28
CA VAL A 418 -6.69 -33.79 -21.13
C VAL A 418 -5.20 -33.91 -21.47
N GLY A 419 -4.41 -34.45 -20.53
CA GLY A 419 -2.97 -34.69 -20.73
C GLY A 419 -2.06 -33.46 -20.51
N LYS A 420 -2.60 -32.30 -20.10
CA LYS A 420 -1.80 -31.09 -19.82
C LYS A 420 -1.31 -30.99 -18.37
N TYR A 421 -1.93 -31.73 -17.45
CA TYR A 421 -1.52 -31.72 -16.04
C TYR A 421 -0.43 -32.76 -15.76
N THR A 422 0.67 -32.31 -15.16
CA THR A 422 1.71 -33.18 -14.59
C THR A 422 1.84 -32.87 -13.10
N PRO A 423 1.40 -33.76 -12.19
CA PRO A 423 1.45 -33.52 -10.74
C PRO A 423 2.87 -33.20 -10.23
N SER A 424 2.98 -32.24 -9.33
CA SER A 424 4.19 -32.03 -8.54
C SER A 424 4.26 -32.99 -7.34
N THR A 425 5.38 -32.94 -6.60
CA THR A 425 5.52 -33.64 -5.33
C THR A 425 4.57 -33.15 -4.24
N SER A 426 4.04 -31.94 -4.35
CA SER A 426 3.04 -31.35 -3.44
C SER A 426 1.61 -31.51 -3.91
N SER A 427 1.38 -32.17 -5.06
CA SER A 427 0.03 -32.42 -5.58
C SER A 427 -0.81 -33.20 -4.58
N GLN A 428 -2.04 -32.74 -4.37
CA GLN A 428 -3.07 -33.46 -3.65
C GLN A 428 -4.25 -33.75 -4.59
N ASP A 429 -4.62 -35.02 -4.71
CA ASP A 429 -5.85 -35.44 -5.35
C ASP A 429 -7.03 -35.16 -4.40
N LEU A 430 -8.01 -34.38 -4.86
CA LEU A 430 -9.20 -34.05 -4.07
C LEU A 430 -10.33 -35.07 -4.28
N GLY A 431 -10.25 -35.91 -5.31
CA GLY A 431 -11.17 -37.03 -5.56
C GLY A 431 -12.59 -36.63 -5.95
N HIS A 432 -12.87 -35.34 -6.18
CA HIS A 432 -14.18 -34.86 -6.61
C HIS A 432 -14.26 -34.80 -8.14
N GLU A 433 -15.35 -35.33 -8.69
CA GLU A 433 -15.71 -35.20 -10.10
C GLU A 433 -17.06 -34.51 -10.23
N PHE A 434 -17.15 -33.60 -11.20
CA PHE A 434 -18.40 -32.93 -11.53
C PHE A 434 -18.43 -32.57 -13.01
N ASN A 435 -19.64 -32.32 -13.51
CA ASN A 435 -19.86 -31.83 -14.86
C ASN A 435 -20.01 -30.31 -14.83
N LEU A 436 -19.42 -29.65 -15.81
CA LEU A 436 -19.55 -28.22 -16.01
C LEU A 436 -19.73 -27.92 -17.49
N SER A 437 -20.26 -26.74 -17.78
CA SER A 437 -20.44 -26.25 -19.14
C SER A 437 -20.00 -24.80 -19.25
N PHE A 438 -19.27 -24.49 -20.32
CA PHE A 438 -18.93 -23.13 -20.72
C PHE A 438 -19.72 -22.77 -21.97
N SER A 439 -20.08 -21.50 -22.10
CA SER A 439 -20.67 -20.94 -23.32
C SER A 439 -19.63 -20.07 -24.03
N THR A 440 -19.99 -19.51 -25.19
CA THR A 440 -19.13 -18.60 -25.97
C THR A 440 -17.75 -19.19 -26.28
N SER A 441 -17.70 -20.51 -26.53
CA SER A 441 -16.45 -21.26 -26.70
C SER A 441 -15.79 -21.04 -28.06
N ASN A 442 -16.51 -20.46 -29.02
CA ASN A 442 -16.02 -20.18 -30.36
C ASN A 442 -15.65 -18.70 -30.53
N SER A 443 -14.77 -18.42 -31.49
CA SER A 443 -14.32 -17.07 -31.83
C SER A 443 -15.41 -16.15 -32.40
N ASP A 444 -16.55 -16.72 -32.81
CA ASP A 444 -17.75 -15.99 -33.22
C ASP A 444 -18.75 -15.76 -32.07
N GLY A 445 -18.32 -16.06 -30.84
CA GLY A 445 -19.15 -15.98 -29.64
C GLY A 445 -20.18 -17.09 -29.51
N THR A 446 -20.25 -18.03 -30.45
CA THR A 446 -21.18 -19.17 -30.38
C THR A 446 -20.55 -20.36 -29.65
N GLY A 447 -21.31 -21.45 -29.54
CA GLY A 447 -20.80 -22.72 -29.03
C GLY A 447 -20.86 -22.85 -27.52
N SER A 448 -20.82 -24.11 -27.09
CA SER A 448 -20.67 -24.48 -25.70
C SER A 448 -19.90 -25.77 -25.59
N GLU A 449 -19.05 -25.82 -24.57
CA GLU A 449 -18.31 -27.01 -24.20
C GLU A 449 -18.89 -27.57 -22.91
N SER A 450 -19.18 -28.88 -22.90
CA SER A 450 -19.60 -29.60 -21.70
C SER A 450 -18.64 -30.74 -21.43
N MET A 451 -18.21 -30.86 -20.18
CA MET A 451 -17.12 -31.76 -19.82
C MET A 451 -17.23 -32.25 -18.38
N THR A 452 -16.64 -33.43 -18.13
CA THR A 452 -16.41 -33.93 -16.77
C THR A 452 -15.00 -33.59 -16.33
N VAL A 453 -14.89 -33.00 -15.14
CA VAL A 453 -13.64 -32.53 -14.54
C VAL A 453 -13.34 -33.33 -13.28
N HIS A 454 -12.07 -33.66 -13.07
CA HIS A 454 -11.54 -34.25 -11.84
C HIS A 454 -10.61 -33.27 -11.14
N THR A 455 -10.66 -33.20 -9.82
CA THR A 455 -10.09 -32.08 -9.05
C THR A 455 -8.80 -32.42 -8.31
N PHE A 456 -7.89 -31.44 -8.27
CA PHE A 456 -6.62 -31.50 -7.56
C PHE A 456 -6.34 -30.18 -6.84
N GLN A 457 -5.36 -30.20 -5.95
CA GLN A 457 -4.65 -29.01 -5.48
C GLN A 457 -3.17 -29.16 -5.78
N ASP A 458 -2.56 -28.14 -6.36
CA ASP A 458 -1.12 -28.13 -6.62
C ASP A 458 -0.58 -26.70 -6.74
N THR A 459 0.72 -26.58 -6.93
CA THR A 459 1.41 -25.32 -7.14
C THR A 459 1.11 -24.74 -8.52
N VAL A 460 0.67 -23.48 -8.56
CA VAL A 460 0.39 -22.75 -9.80
C VAL A 460 1.18 -21.46 -9.83
N THR A 461 1.96 -21.27 -10.90
CA THR A 461 2.85 -20.12 -11.07
C THR A 461 2.64 -19.44 -12.42
N LEU A 462 2.57 -18.11 -12.44
CA LEU A 462 2.60 -17.36 -13.69
C LEU A 462 4.02 -17.39 -14.26
N SER A 463 4.18 -17.88 -15.49
CA SER A 463 5.48 -18.11 -16.10
C SER A 463 6.28 -16.80 -16.26
N GLY A 464 7.56 -16.84 -15.91
CA GLY A 464 8.42 -15.64 -15.94
C GLY A 464 8.23 -14.70 -14.75
N SER A 465 7.41 -15.07 -13.76
CA SER A 465 7.20 -14.30 -12.53
C SER A 465 7.51 -15.13 -11.27
N ASN A 466 7.40 -14.51 -10.09
CA ASN A 466 7.41 -15.18 -8.79
C ASN A 466 6.00 -15.32 -8.18
N PHE A 467 4.94 -15.12 -8.98
CA PHE A 467 3.57 -15.25 -8.52
C PHE A 467 3.19 -16.71 -8.48
N THR A 468 3.23 -17.26 -7.28
CA THR A 468 3.03 -18.68 -7.03
C THR A 468 2.01 -18.87 -5.92
N ILE A 469 1.00 -19.68 -6.18
CA ILE A 469 0.09 -20.23 -5.17
C ILE A 469 0.47 -21.70 -4.97
N PRO A 470 1.05 -22.09 -3.82
CA PRO A 470 1.54 -23.46 -3.59
C PRO A 470 0.45 -24.54 -3.55
N SER A 471 -0.79 -24.15 -3.27
CA SER A 471 -1.94 -25.06 -3.11
C SER A 471 -3.18 -24.41 -3.72
N GLN A 472 -3.18 -24.27 -5.04
CA GLN A 472 -4.31 -23.76 -5.82
C GLN A 472 -5.19 -24.95 -6.23
N ALA A 473 -6.51 -24.83 -6.04
CA ALA A 473 -7.45 -25.80 -6.58
C ALA A 473 -7.46 -25.71 -8.12
N LEU A 474 -7.40 -26.87 -8.78
CA LEU A 474 -7.48 -26.99 -10.23
C LEU A 474 -8.36 -28.18 -10.64
N GLY A 475 -8.93 -28.09 -11.83
CA GLY A 475 -9.64 -29.18 -12.49
C GLY A 475 -8.87 -29.70 -13.69
N VAL A 476 -8.92 -31.01 -13.92
CA VAL A 476 -8.39 -31.66 -15.13
C VAL A 476 -9.54 -32.36 -15.85
N VAL A 477 -9.70 -32.05 -17.13
CA VAL A 477 -10.73 -32.65 -17.98
C VAL A 477 -10.45 -34.15 -18.17
N LYS A 478 -11.49 -35.00 -18.01
CA LYS A 478 -11.39 -36.46 -18.24
C LYS A 478 -12.09 -36.94 -19.51
N ASN A 479 -13.35 -36.54 -19.70
CA ASN A 479 -14.20 -37.02 -20.79
C ASN A 479 -14.81 -35.82 -21.54
N PRO A 480 -14.14 -35.26 -22.56
CA PRO A 480 -14.75 -34.23 -23.39
C PRO A 480 -15.92 -34.84 -24.18
N LEU A 481 -17.11 -34.23 -24.12
CA LEU A 481 -18.30 -34.74 -24.83
C LEU A 481 -18.29 -34.42 -26.33
N SER A 482 -17.48 -33.43 -26.76
CA SER A 482 -17.11 -33.08 -28.15
C SER A 482 -15.82 -32.24 -28.13
N PRO A 483 -15.00 -32.19 -29.20
CA PRO A 483 -14.01 -31.12 -29.35
C PRO A 483 -14.74 -29.79 -29.64
N PRO A 484 -14.30 -28.63 -29.11
CA PRO A 484 -12.97 -28.34 -28.61
C PRO A 484 -12.81 -28.66 -27.11
N GLN A 485 -11.55 -28.84 -26.76
CA GLN A 485 -11.05 -28.69 -25.39
C GLN A 485 -10.68 -27.20 -25.30
N PHE A 486 -10.85 -26.55 -24.15
CA PHE A 486 -10.53 -25.13 -23.95
C PHE A 486 -9.40 -24.63 -24.86
N PRO A 487 -9.49 -23.43 -25.45
CA PRO A 487 -8.44 -22.92 -26.31
C PRO A 487 -7.03 -23.14 -25.71
N HIS A 488 -6.09 -23.64 -26.53
CA HIS A 488 -4.77 -24.10 -26.12
C HIS A 488 -4.74 -25.20 -25.02
N ASP A 489 -4.26 -24.88 -23.81
CA ASP A 489 -3.95 -25.86 -22.76
C ASP A 489 -5.00 -25.89 -21.63
N GLY A 490 -5.91 -24.92 -21.61
CA GLY A 490 -6.87 -24.73 -20.53
C GLY A 490 -7.30 -23.28 -20.37
N LEU A 491 -7.97 -23.00 -19.26
CA LEU A 491 -8.35 -21.65 -18.84
C LEU A 491 -7.94 -21.38 -17.39
N ILE A 492 -7.82 -20.09 -17.06
CA ILE A 492 -7.61 -19.62 -15.70
C ILE A 492 -8.57 -18.46 -15.40
N GLY A 493 -9.48 -18.71 -14.48
CA GLY A 493 -10.49 -17.75 -14.06
C GLY A 493 -9.95 -16.63 -13.16
N PHE A 494 -10.53 -15.44 -13.30
CA PHE A 494 -10.22 -14.22 -12.53
C PHE A 494 -11.45 -13.63 -11.79
N SER A 495 -12.61 -14.26 -11.92
CA SER A 495 -13.81 -13.94 -11.13
C SER A 495 -13.68 -14.45 -9.69
N GLY A 496 -14.57 -14.01 -8.82
CA GLY A 496 -14.63 -14.41 -7.41
C GLY A 496 -15.40 -15.69 -7.18
N ILE A 497 -15.20 -16.30 -6.00
CA ILE A 497 -15.63 -17.66 -5.62
C ILE A 497 -17.10 -18.03 -5.94
N ASN A 498 -18.03 -17.08 -5.99
CA ASN A 498 -19.43 -17.36 -6.33
C ASN A 498 -19.60 -17.95 -7.74
N ASN A 499 -18.65 -17.72 -8.64
CA ASN A 499 -18.62 -18.29 -10.00
C ASN A 499 -17.74 -19.55 -10.10
N SER A 500 -17.27 -20.12 -8.98
CA SER A 500 -16.40 -21.30 -8.97
C SER A 500 -17.20 -22.60 -8.87
N PHE A 501 -17.02 -23.48 -9.84
CA PHE A 501 -17.46 -24.87 -9.75
C PHE A 501 -16.56 -25.72 -8.83
N LEU A 502 -15.28 -25.33 -8.66
CA LEU A 502 -14.35 -25.96 -7.73
C LEU A 502 -14.63 -25.60 -6.26
N ASN A 503 -15.55 -24.66 -6.00
CA ASN A 503 -15.81 -24.09 -4.67
C ASN A 503 -14.51 -23.57 -4.01
N SER A 504 -13.70 -22.87 -4.80
CA SER A 504 -12.40 -22.35 -4.39
C SER A 504 -12.18 -20.94 -4.92
N GLU A 505 -11.36 -20.16 -4.23
CA GLU A 505 -10.92 -18.86 -4.72
C GLU A 505 -10.10 -19.03 -6.01
N SER A 506 -10.28 -18.08 -6.93
CA SER A 506 -9.46 -18.02 -8.14
C SER A 506 -7.99 -17.81 -7.80
N TRP A 507 -7.10 -18.14 -8.75
CA TRP A 507 -5.65 -17.95 -8.55
C TRP A 507 -5.29 -16.51 -8.22
N PHE A 508 -5.92 -15.54 -8.90
CA PHE A 508 -5.73 -14.13 -8.62
C PHE A 508 -6.27 -13.72 -7.23
N SER A 509 -7.47 -14.17 -6.85
CA SER A 509 -8.02 -13.94 -5.51
C SER A 509 -7.11 -14.51 -4.42
N ASN A 510 -6.57 -15.71 -4.61
CA ASN A 510 -5.60 -16.30 -3.69
C ASN A 510 -4.32 -15.47 -3.59
N LEU A 511 -3.82 -14.88 -4.67
CA LEU A 511 -2.68 -13.96 -4.61
C LEU A 511 -3.00 -12.71 -3.80
N CYS A 512 -4.21 -12.16 -3.94
CA CYS A 512 -4.67 -11.05 -3.13
C CYS A 512 -4.77 -11.39 -1.64
N ILE A 513 -5.38 -12.53 -1.31
CA ILE A 513 -5.52 -13.03 0.08
C ILE A 513 -4.15 -13.24 0.73
N ASN A 514 -3.16 -13.70 -0.06
CA ASN A 514 -1.78 -13.89 0.41
C ASN A 514 -0.94 -12.59 0.35
N HIS A 515 -1.55 -11.44 0.08
CA HIS A 515 -0.87 -10.14 -0.02
C HIS A 515 0.31 -10.12 -1.01
N ALA A 516 0.17 -10.83 -2.14
CA ALA A 516 1.19 -10.88 -3.18
C ALA A 516 1.39 -9.51 -3.88
N PHE A 517 0.40 -8.62 -3.79
CA PHE A 517 0.38 -7.30 -4.44
C PHE A 517 0.19 -6.17 -3.43
N LYS A 518 0.62 -4.96 -3.81
CA LYS A 518 0.37 -3.72 -3.05
C LYS A 518 -1.12 -3.35 -3.04
N GLU A 519 -1.77 -3.47 -4.20
CA GLU A 519 -3.20 -3.27 -4.39
C GLU A 519 -3.79 -4.56 -4.98
N CYS A 520 -4.91 -5.05 -4.45
CA CYS A 520 -5.59 -6.20 -5.05
C CYS A 520 -6.34 -5.77 -6.32
N ARG A 521 -5.60 -5.64 -7.42
CA ARG A 521 -6.16 -5.34 -8.76
C ARG A 521 -5.24 -5.86 -9.85
N PHE A 522 -5.81 -6.08 -11.02
CA PHE A 522 -5.10 -6.32 -12.26
C PHE A 522 -5.70 -5.45 -13.37
N GLY A 523 -4.95 -5.29 -14.46
CA GLY A 523 -5.40 -4.58 -15.65
C GLY A 523 -5.02 -5.34 -16.91
N LEU A 524 -5.84 -5.21 -17.96
CA LEU A 524 -5.60 -5.80 -19.27
C LEU A 524 -5.42 -4.66 -20.29
N ALA A 525 -4.26 -4.64 -20.95
CA ALA A 525 -4.00 -3.76 -22.09
C ALA A 525 -3.88 -4.64 -23.34
N LEU A 526 -4.96 -4.73 -24.10
CA LEU A 526 -5.13 -5.65 -25.22
C LEU A 526 -5.06 -4.86 -26.53
N GLY A 527 -4.03 -5.10 -27.34
CA GLY A 527 -3.80 -4.37 -28.58
C GLY A 527 -4.46 -5.02 -29.79
N ILE A 528 -4.89 -4.19 -30.75
CA ILE A 528 -5.39 -4.66 -32.06
C ILE A 528 -4.33 -5.36 -32.93
N ASN A 529 -3.07 -5.37 -32.50
CA ASN A 529 -1.94 -6.03 -33.16
C ASN A 529 -1.68 -7.43 -32.59
N GLU A 530 -2.67 -8.06 -31.96
CA GLU A 530 -2.63 -9.41 -31.40
C GLU A 530 -1.63 -9.58 -30.22
N THR A 531 -1.13 -8.47 -29.68
CA THR A 531 -0.24 -8.45 -28.52
C THR A 531 -0.83 -7.60 -27.40
N GLY A 532 -0.60 -8.03 -26.16
CA GLY A 532 -1.11 -7.32 -25.01
C GLY A 532 -0.25 -7.54 -23.78
N THR A 533 -0.65 -6.90 -22.69
CA THR A 533 0.00 -7.04 -21.40
C THR A 533 -1.04 -7.04 -20.29
N GLN A 534 -0.92 -8.01 -19.39
CA GLN A 534 -1.65 -8.04 -18.13
C GLN A 534 -0.76 -7.44 -17.04
N TYR A 535 -1.30 -6.46 -16.31
CA TYR A 535 -0.63 -5.79 -15.20
C TYR A 535 -1.24 -6.21 -13.87
N PHE A 536 -0.42 -6.30 -12.83
CA PHE A 536 -0.85 -6.70 -11.49
C PHE A 536 -0.38 -5.70 -10.45
N GLY A 537 -1.22 -5.46 -9.44
CA GLY A 537 -0.83 -4.73 -8.24
C GLY A 537 -0.85 -3.21 -8.34
N GLY A 538 -1.50 -2.66 -9.38
CA GLY A 538 -1.69 -1.23 -9.59
C GLY A 538 -2.19 -0.90 -11.01
N VAL A 539 -2.03 0.35 -11.43
CA VAL A 539 -2.51 0.89 -12.72
C VAL A 539 -1.32 1.40 -13.54
N GLU A 540 -1.16 0.89 -14.78
CA GLU A 540 -0.11 1.34 -15.70
C GLU A 540 -0.62 2.57 -16.46
N ASN A 541 -0.04 3.74 -16.21
CA ASN A 541 -0.54 4.99 -16.77
C ASN A 541 0.00 5.26 -18.18
N ASP A 542 1.02 4.53 -18.63
CA ASP A 542 1.60 4.69 -19.95
C ASP A 542 0.86 3.91 -21.06
N VAL A 543 -0.16 3.10 -20.72
CA VAL A 543 -0.92 2.26 -21.69
C VAL A 543 -2.29 2.82 -22.07
N PHE A 544 -2.69 3.97 -21.54
CA PHE A 544 -3.94 4.65 -21.90
C PHE A 544 -3.74 6.17 -21.96
N GLU A 545 -4.66 6.86 -22.65
CA GLU A 545 -4.67 8.32 -22.72
C GLU A 545 -5.79 8.91 -21.84
N GLY A 546 -5.53 10.08 -21.27
CA GLY A 546 -6.49 10.78 -20.41
C GLY A 546 -6.56 10.21 -18.98
N GLU A 547 -7.66 10.51 -18.28
CA GLU A 547 -7.87 9.98 -16.91
C GLU A 547 -8.73 8.71 -16.94
N LEU A 548 -8.50 7.82 -15.98
CA LEU A 548 -9.35 6.63 -15.82
C LEU A 548 -10.78 7.01 -15.42
N SER A 549 -11.75 6.31 -16.01
CA SER A 549 -13.11 6.30 -15.50
C SER A 549 -13.29 5.11 -14.56
N THR A 550 -13.77 5.36 -13.34
CA THR A 550 -14.04 4.33 -12.34
C THR A 550 -15.53 4.18 -12.16
N ALA A 551 -16.03 2.96 -12.36
CA ALA A 551 -17.41 2.59 -12.12
C ALA A 551 -17.49 1.54 -10.99
N PRO A 552 -18.51 1.59 -10.14
CA PRO A 552 -18.68 0.62 -9.07
C PRO A 552 -19.07 -0.74 -9.65
N LEU A 553 -18.62 -1.79 -8.99
CA LEU A 553 -19.02 -3.16 -9.29
C LEU A 553 -20.33 -3.48 -8.54
N GLN A 554 -21.27 -4.10 -9.24
CA GLN A 554 -22.50 -4.66 -8.68
C GLN A 554 -22.20 -6.01 -8.03
N GLU A 555 -21.63 -6.91 -8.82
CA GLU A 555 -21.29 -8.28 -8.47
C GLU A 555 -20.18 -8.75 -9.42
N GLN A 556 -19.10 -9.33 -8.88
CA GLN A 556 -17.92 -9.70 -9.68
C GLN A 556 -17.46 -8.53 -10.56
N TRP A 557 -17.29 -8.75 -11.86
CA TRP A 557 -16.90 -7.75 -12.85
C TRP A 557 -18.10 -7.12 -13.58
N VAL A 558 -19.29 -7.16 -12.98
CA VAL A 558 -20.50 -6.52 -13.51
C VAL A 558 -20.59 -5.07 -13.03
N THR A 559 -20.84 -4.14 -13.95
CA THR A 559 -21.08 -2.72 -13.65
C THR A 559 -22.28 -2.17 -14.44
N TRP A 560 -22.68 -0.93 -14.15
CA TRP A 560 -23.67 -0.20 -14.92
C TRP A 560 -22.99 0.74 -15.92
N GLY A 561 -23.37 0.61 -17.19
CA GLY A 561 -22.92 1.48 -18.26
C GLY A 561 -24.06 2.01 -19.12
N ASP A 562 -23.71 2.85 -20.08
CA ASP A 562 -24.62 3.38 -21.09
C ASP A 562 -24.19 2.86 -22.47
N VAL A 563 -25.12 2.50 -23.35
CA VAL A 563 -24.83 2.17 -24.76
C VAL A 563 -24.82 3.46 -25.55
N VAL A 564 -23.81 3.67 -26.39
CA VAL A 564 -23.59 4.92 -27.12
C VAL A 564 -23.56 4.66 -28.62
N PHE A 565 -24.29 5.48 -29.38
CA PHE A 565 -24.31 5.48 -30.84
C PHE A 565 -24.04 6.89 -31.37
N ASN A 566 -23.05 7.04 -32.26
CA ASN A 566 -22.63 8.34 -32.81
C ASN A 566 -22.39 9.41 -31.73
N GLY A 567 -21.73 9.02 -30.63
CA GLY A 567 -21.42 9.89 -29.48
C GLY A 567 -22.62 10.29 -28.63
N THR A 568 -23.83 9.79 -28.93
CA THR A 568 -25.04 10.05 -28.15
C THR A 568 -25.46 8.79 -27.41
N ILE A 569 -25.84 8.93 -26.13
CA ILE A 569 -26.33 7.80 -25.34
C ILE A 569 -27.64 7.28 -25.95
N PHE A 570 -27.59 6.03 -26.38
CA PHE A 570 -28.69 5.28 -27.00
C PHE A 570 -29.52 4.54 -25.95
N GLU A 571 -28.86 3.89 -24.98
CA GLU A 571 -29.49 3.23 -23.84
C GLU A 571 -28.76 3.60 -22.55
N LYS A 572 -29.51 3.86 -21.47
CA LYS A 572 -28.93 4.23 -20.17
C LYS A 572 -29.09 3.11 -19.16
N GLY A 573 -28.07 2.92 -18.33
CA GLY A 573 -28.12 2.03 -17.17
C GLY A 573 -28.30 0.57 -17.57
N ALA A 574 -27.53 0.12 -18.56
CA ALA A 574 -27.45 -1.28 -18.93
C ALA A 574 -26.43 -2.01 -18.02
N ARG A 575 -26.73 -3.26 -17.66
CA ARG A 575 -25.79 -4.12 -16.92
C ARG A 575 -24.72 -4.62 -17.89
N MET A 576 -23.46 -4.54 -17.49
CA MET A 576 -22.32 -4.91 -18.34
C MET A 576 -21.34 -5.77 -17.57
N LEU A 577 -21.08 -7.00 -18.02
CA LEU A 577 -20.04 -7.89 -17.50
C LEU A 577 -18.77 -7.74 -18.35
N MET A 578 -17.68 -7.32 -17.70
CA MET A 578 -16.36 -7.22 -18.34
C MET A 578 -15.73 -8.62 -18.42
N ASP A 579 -15.89 -9.27 -19.57
CA ASP A 579 -15.50 -10.68 -19.77
C ASP A 579 -14.48 -10.85 -20.89
N SER A 580 -13.20 -11.04 -20.53
CA SER A 580 -12.14 -11.37 -21.48
C SER A 580 -12.19 -12.79 -22.02
N GLY A 581 -13.04 -13.65 -21.43
CA GLY A 581 -13.31 -15.01 -21.89
C GLY A 581 -14.30 -15.09 -23.05
N THR A 582 -14.92 -13.98 -23.45
CA THR A 582 -15.84 -13.88 -24.59
C THR A 582 -15.22 -13.08 -25.73
N ALA A 583 -15.12 -13.67 -26.93
CA ALA A 583 -14.46 -13.10 -28.11
C ALA A 583 -15.22 -11.97 -28.84
N VAL A 584 -16.51 -11.76 -28.50
CA VAL A 584 -17.41 -10.81 -29.14
C VAL A 584 -18.19 -10.01 -28.09
N ILE A 585 -18.93 -8.98 -28.51
CA ILE A 585 -19.79 -8.20 -27.61
C ILE A 585 -21.24 -8.64 -27.78
N PHE A 586 -21.81 -9.28 -26.76
CA PHE A 586 -23.24 -9.56 -26.70
C PHE A 586 -24.00 -8.45 -25.99
N GLY A 587 -25.23 -8.19 -26.43
CA GLY A 587 -26.21 -7.39 -25.71
C GLY A 587 -27.62 -7.95 -25.87
N PRO A 588 -28.62 -7.44 -25.12
CA PRO A 588 -30.01 -7.86 -25.26
C PRO A 588 -30.51 -7.68 -26.68
N ILE A 589 -31.11 -8.73 -27.26
CA ILE A 589 -31.45 -8.78 -28.68
C ILE A 589 -32.34 -7.64 -29.15
N ASP A 590 -33.26 -7.16 -28.31
CA ASP A 590 -34.19 -6.09 -28.65
C ASP A 590 -33.51 -4.71 -28.67
N VAL A 591 -32.50 -4.50 -27.82
CA VAL A 591 -31.68 -3.29 -27.82
C VAL A 591 -30.76 -3.30 -29.03
N VAL A 592 -30.06 -4.41 -29.27
CA VAL A 592 -29.11 -4.53 -30.39
C VAL A 592 -29.83 -4.41 -31.74
N GLN A 593 -31.03 -4.96 -31.89
CA GLN A 593 -31.82 -4.76 -33.11
C GLN A 593 -32.12 -3.28 -33.35
N LYS A 594 -32.59 -2.54 -32.33
CA LYS A 594 -32.86 -1.10 -32.45
C LYS A 594 -31.59 -0.31 -32.78
N LEU A 595 -30.45 -0.73 -32.21
CA LEU A 595 -29.15 -0.12 -32.46
C LEU A 595 -28.72 -0.33 -33.93
N PHE A 596 -28.87 -1.53 -34.46
CA PHE A 596 -28.60 -1.86 -35.86
C PHE A 596 -29.52 -1.10 -36.82
N ASP A 597 -30.81 -1.02 -36.50
CA ASP A 597 -31.77 -0.25 -37.29
C ASP A 597 -31.38 1.23 -37.34
N ALA A 598 -30.99 1.81 -36.20
CA ALA A 598 -30.53 3.20 -36.11
C ALA A 598 -29.21 3.44 -36.86
N ALA A 599 -28.33 2.44 -36.92
CA ALA A 599 -27.09 2.47 -37.68
C ALA A 599 -27.26 2.18 -39.18
N GLY A 600 -28.45 1.79 -39.64
CA GLY A 600 -28.69 1.37 -41.02
C GLY A 600 -27.99 0.07 -41.39
N MET A 601 -27.74 -0.80 -40.40
CA MET A 601 -27.10 -2.10 -40.58
C MET A 601 -28.12 -3.15 -41.03
N GLN A 602 -27.67 -4.13 -41.81
CA GLN A 602 -28.46 -5.33 -42.06
C GLN A 602 -28.28 -6.29 -40.89
N SER A 603 -29.32 -7.00 -40.46
CA SER A 603 -29.20 -8.00 -39.39
C SER A 603 -29.86 -9.32 -39.76
N GLN A 604 -29.31 -10.43 -39.25
CA GLN A 604 -29.83 -11.77 -39.43
C GLN A 604 -29.87 -12.50 -38.08
N ALA A 605 -31.03 -13.05 -37.74
CA ALA A 605 -31.22 -13.86 -36.54
C ALA A 605 -31.07 -15.35 -36.87
N ASN A 606 -30.21 -16.05 -36.14
CA ASN A 606 -29.98 -17.49 -36.26
C ASN A 606 -30.20 -18.19 -34.92
N LEU A 607 -30.79 -19.39 -34.95
CA LEU A 607 -30.91 -20.25 -33.77
C LEU A 607 -29.60 -21.00 -33.57
N VAL A 608 -29.00 -20.85 -32.38
CA VAL A 608 -27.74 -21.45 -32.00
C VAL A 608 -27.94 -22.27 -30.72
N PRO A 609 -27.47 -23.53 -30.66
CA PRO A 609 -27.51 -24.31 -29.43
C PRO A 609 -26.51 -23.74 -28.42
N LEU A 610 -26.99 -23.22 -27.30
CA LEU A 610 -26.16 -22.73 -26.19
C LEU A 610 -25.73 -23.86 -25.26
N ASN A 611 -26.53 -24.91 -25.15
CA ASN A 611 -26.20 -26.17 -24.48
C ASN A 611 -27.17 -27.26 -25.00
N PRO A 612 -27.04 -28.54 -24.59
CA PRO A 612 -27.91 -29.61 -25.08
C PRO A 612 -29.42 -29.43 -24.84
N GLN A 613 -29.83 -28.46 -24.00
CA GLN A 613 -31.23 -28.24 -23.61
C GLN A 613 -31.78 -26.85 -23.94
N VAL A 614 -30.94 -25.88 -24.34
CA VAL A 614 -31.34 -24.49 -24.58
C VAL A 614 -30.78 -24.00 -25.92
N ASN A 615 -31.68 -23.50 -26.78
CA ASN A 615 -31.32 -22.76 -27.98
C ASN A 615 -31.48 -21.27 -27.71
N ALA A 616 -30.48 -20.46 -28.07
CA ALA A 616 -30.64 -19.01 -28.14
C ALA A 616 -30.75 -18.54 -29.58
N THR A 617 -31.38 -17.39 -29.74
CA THR A 617 -31.39 -16.64 -30.99
C THR A 617 -30.27 -15.62 -30.92
N ILE A 618 -29.33 -15.71 -31.87
CA ILE A 618 -28.24 -14.75 -32.03
C ILE A 618 -28.53 -13.88 -33.24
N LEU A 619 -28.55 -12.56 -33.03
CA LEU A 619 -28.72 -11.54 -34.05
C LEU A 619 -27.35 -11.00 -34.46
N THR A 620 -26.95 -11.28 -35.70
CA THR A 620 -25.68 -10.81 -36.27
C THR A 620 -25.93 -9.63 -37.20
N GLY A 621 -25.15 -8.57 -37.03
CA GLY A 621 -25.21 -7.35 -37.85
C GLY A 621 -24.17 -7.33 -38.96
N TYR A 622 -24.48 -6.64 -40.06
CA TYR A 622 -23.62 -6.46 -41.22
C TYR A 622 -23.63 -5.01 -41.70
N TYR A 623 -22.46 -4.50 -42.11
CA TYR A 623 -22.29 -3.14 -42.60
C TYR A 623 -21.21 -3.06 -43.71
N PRO A 624 -21.27 -2.08 -44.62
CA PRO A 624 -20.20 -1.86 -45.59
C PRO A 624 -18.88 -1.54 -44.88
N CYS A 625 -17.81 -2.28 -45.15
CA CYS A 625 -16.52 -2.08 -44.48
C CYS A 625 -15.93 -0.67 -44.67
N THR A 626 -16.37 0.05 -45.71
CA THR A 626 -15.96 1.44 -45.98
C THR A 626 -16.67 2.48 -45.09
N TYR A 627 -17.72 2.08 -44.36
CA TYR A 627 -18.51 2.95 -43.50
C TYR A 627 -18.88 2.21 -42.21
N ALA A 628 -17.91 2.10 -41.30
CA ALA A 628 -18.12 1.53 -39.98
C ALA A 628 -18.99 2.47 -39.11
N PRO A 629 -20.09 1.99 -38.52
CA PRO A 629 -20.86 2.78 -37.57
C PRO A 629 -20.07 3.03 -36.28
N SER A 630 -20.36 4.15 -35.60
CA SER A 630 -19.68 4.49 -34.34
C SER A 630 -20.51 4.00 -33.15
N PHE A 631 -20.02 2.93 -32.51
CA PHE A 631 -20.56 2.40 -31.27
C PHE A 631 -19.59 2.60 -30.11
N GLY A 632 -20.12 2.70 -28.90
CA GLY A 632 -19.33 2.80 -27.69
C GLY A 632 -20.15 2.56 -26.43
N PHE A 633 -19.47 2.64 -25.29
CA PHE A 633 -20.04 2.41 -23.98
C PHE A 633 -19.64 3.53 -23.02
N GLY A 634 -20.59 4.01 -22.22
CA GLY A 634 -20.41 5.09 -21.25
C GLY A 634 -20.25 4.55 -19.82
N PHE A 635 -19.17 4.92 -19.13
CA PHE A 635 -18.94 4.52 -17.73
C PHE A 635 -18.48 5.70 -16.87
N PRO A 636 -18.93 5.80 -15.60
CA PRO A 636 -20.11 5.11 -15.04
C PRO A 636 -21.40 5.57 -15.73
N SER A 637 -22.49 4.78 -15.65
CA SER A 637 -23.79 5.18 -16.24
C SER A 637 -24.31 6.51 -15.68
N LEU A 638 -24.81 7.40 -16.54
CA LEU A 638 -25.40 8.68 -16.13
C LEU A 638 -26.59 8.55 -15.17
N ASN A 639 -27.32 7.43 -15.19
CA ASN A 639 -28.45 7.20 -14.27
C ASN A 639 -27.98 7.02 -12.82
N ASN A 640 -26.78 6.47 -12.63
CA ASN A 640 -26.28 6.06 -11.32
C ASN A 640 -25.35 7.10 -10.68
N ILE A 641 -24.77 8.03 -11.46
CA ILE A 641 -23.91 9.11 -10.97
C ILE A 641 -24.60 9.87 -9.82
N SER A 642 -25.89 10.22 -9.94
CA SER A 642 -26.58 10.97 -8.88
C SER A 642 -27.02 10.14 -7.67
N GLN A 643 -27.25 8.84 -7.83
CA GLN A 643 -27.75 7.99 -6.75
C GLN A 643 -26.61 7.50 -5.83
N GLU A 644 -25.42 7.20 -6.39
CA GLU A 644 -24.32 6.60 -5.63
C GLU A 644 -23.31 7.61 -5.06
N ILE A 645 -23.22 8.84 -5.62
CA ILE A 645 -22.43 9.95 -5.02
C ILE A 645 -22.94 10.31 -3.61
N SER A 646 -24.19 10.00 -3.30
CA SER A 646 -24.79 10.29 -1.99
C SER A 646 -24.43 9.29 -0.89
N ASN A 647 -23.80 8.14 -1.18
CA ASN A 647 -23.72 7.04 -0.21
C ASN A 647 -22.43 6.21 -0.14
N ILE A 648 -21.31 6.50 -0.83
CA ILE A 648 -20.10 5.64 -0.69
C ILE A 648 -18.77 6.42 -0.70
N SER A 649 -17.87 5.97 0.18
CA SER A 649 -16.44 6.28 0.33
C SER A 649 -15.51 5.69 -0.77
N SER A 650 -15.98 5.57 -2.03
CA SER A 650 -15.22 5.01 -3.17
C SER A 650 -14.91 6.06 -4.23
N PRO A 651 -13.78 5.97 -4.97
CA PRO A 651 -13.37 6.95 -5.97
C PRO A 651 -14.12 6.75 -7.31
N VAL A 652 -15.45 6.73 -7.28
CA VAL A 652 -16.28 6.65 -8.51
C VAL A 652 -16.13 7.96 -9.29
N SER A 653 -15.98 7.86 -10.63
CA SER A 653 -15.85 9.05 -11.46
C SER A 653 -17.13 9.88 -11.46
N ASN A 654 -17.01 11.17 -11.16
CA ASN A 654 -18.15 12.11 -11.11
C ASN A 654 -18.74 12.44 -12.50
N THR A 655 -18.08 11.98 -13.57
CA THR A 655 -18.48 12.22 -14.96
C THR A 655 -18.44 10.90 -15.72
N SER A 656 -19.51 10.58 -16.44
CA SER A 656 -19.51 9.48 -17.41
C SER A 656 -18.58 9.81 -18.58
N ARG A 657 -17.78 8.83 -19.01
CA ARG A 657 -16.92 8.92 -20.19
C ARG A 657 -17.32 7.85 -21.19
N VAL A 658 -17.31 8.22 -22.47
CA VAL A 658 -17.62 7.32 -23.59
C VAL A 658 -16.34 6.67 -24.10
N PHE A 659 -16.35 5.35 -24.19
CA PHE A 659 -15.31 4.52 -24.76
C PHE A 659 -15.84 3.92 -26.05
N ASN A 660 -15.28 4.33 -27.20
CA ASN A 660 -15.73 3.86 -28.50
C ASN A 660 -15.02 2.56 -28.87
N VAL A 661 -15.76 1.65 -29.53
CA VAL A 661 -15.16 0.55 -30.27
C VAL A 661 -14.54 1.15 -31.53
N VAL A 662 -13.21 1.01 -31.69
CA VAL A 662 -12.51 1.52 -32.87
C VAL A 662 -12.97 0.78 -34.12
N ALA A 663 -12.99 1.46 -35.26
CA ALA A 663 -13.55 0.92 -36.50
C ALA A 663 -12.87 -0.40 -36.94
N GLU A 664 -11.57 -0.52 -36.69
CA GLU A 664 -10.76 -1.70 -36.97
C GLU A 664 -11.16 -2.92 -36.12
N ALA A 665 -11.65 -2.69 -34.89
CA ALA A 665 -12.09 -3.74 -33.98
C ALA A 665 -13.57 -4.10 -34.16
N LEU A 666 -14.36 -3.24 -34.81
CA LEU A 666 -15.79 -3.46 -35.01
C LEU A 666 -16.09 -4.58 -36.02
N ALA A 667 -15.14 -4.92 -36.88
CA ALA A 667 -15.30 -5.99 -37.86
C ALA A 667 -14.81 -7.33 -37.28
N GLN A 668 -15.74 -8.26 -37.06
CA GLN A 668 -15.42 -9.64 -36.73
C GLN A 668 -14.82 -10.37 -37.95
N GLU A 669 -15.42 -10.19 -39.12
CA GLU A 669 -14.90 -10.73 -40.38
C GLU A 669 -15.28 -9.81 -41.52
N SER A 670 -14.56 -9.90 -42.65
CA SER A 670 -14.91 -9.16 -43.87
C SER A 670 -15.02 -10.10 -45.06
N THR A 671 -16.13 -10.02 -45.79
CA THR A 671 -16.39 -10.80 -47.01
C THR A 671 -16.89 -9.87 -48.10
N ASN A 672 -16.15 -9.77 -49.22
CA ASN A 672 -16.54 -8.97 -50.39
C ASN A 672 -16.89 -7.50 -50.08
N GLY A 673 -16.22 -6.89 -49.10
CA GLY A 673 -16.47 -5.49 -48.69
C GLY A 673 -17.66 -5.30 -47.74
N ASN A 674 -18.31 -6.38 -47.31
CA ASN A 674 -19.29 -6.38 -46.23
C ASN A 674 -18.63 -6.94 -44.96
N CYS A 675 -18.77 -6.21 -43.85
CA CYS A 675 -18.18 -6.53 -42.57
C CYS A 675 -19.25 -7.08 -41.63
N THR A 676 -18.93 -8.19 -40.96
CA THR A 676 -19.71 -8.74 -39.86
C THR A 676 -19.39 -7.96 -38.60
N SER A 677 -20.41 -7.50 -37.89
CA SER A 677 -20.30 -6.78 -36.62
C SER A 677 -19.75 -7.67 -35.52
N ILE A 678 -18.84 -7.15 -34.69
CA ILE A 678 -18.41 -7.77 -33.43
C ILE A 678 -19.48 -7.68 -32.32
N ILE A 679 -20.46 -6.78 -32.49
CA ILE A 679 -21.63 -6.68 -31.61
C ILE A 679 -22.71 -7.65 -32.11
N HIS A 680 -23.32 -8.41 -31.22
CA HIS A 680 -24.41 -9.34 -31.49
C HIS A 680 -25.53 -9.20 -30.46
N GLY A 681 -26.77 -9.45 -30.89
CA GLY A 681 -27.93 -9.52 -30.00
C GLY A 681 -28.21 -10.94 -29.56
N VAL A 682 -28.53 -11.18 -28.29
CA VAL A 682 -28.94 -12.51 -27.81
C VAL A 682 -30.18 -12.42 -26.91
N ASN A 683 -31.06 -13.41 -27.00
CA ASN A 683 -32.36 -13.41 -26.30
C ASN A 683 -32.33 -14.08 -24.91
N ASP A 684 -31.19 -14.61 -24.50
CA ASP A 684 -31.00 -15.37 -23.25
C ASP A 684 -30.10 -14.64 -22.24
N LEU A 685 -29.65 -13.40 -22.56
CA LEU A 685 -28.88 -12.54 -21.67
C LEU A 685 -29.58 -11.18 -21.50
N ASP A 686 -29.84 -10.82 -20.24
CA ASP A 686 -30.36 -9.50 -19.85
C ASP A 686 -29.21 -8.52 -19.48
N LEU A 687 -28.01 -8.75 -20.03
CA LEU A 687 -26.82 -7.93 -19.81
C LEU A 687 -25.95 -7.87 -21.07
N TRP A 688 -25.08 -6.86 -21.12
CA TRP A 688 -24.01 -6.78 -22.10
C TRP A 688 -22.78 -7.54 -21.61
N LEU A 689 -22.14 -8.30 -22.49
CA LEU A 689 -21.02 -9.20 -22.17
C LEU A 689 -19.93 -9.05 -23.24
N GLY A 690 -18.67 -8.95 -22.82
CA GLY A 690 -17.50 -8.93 -23.70
C GLY A 690 -16.47 -7.90 -23.28
N PHE A 691 -15.36 -7.84 -24.01
CA PHE A 691 -14.27 -6.89 -23.78
C PHE A 691 -13.91 -6.12 -25.06
#